data_AF-A0AA86U3E3-F1
#
_entry.id   AF-A0AA86U3E3-F1
#
_cell.length_a   1.000
_cell.length_b   1.000
_cell.length_c   1.000
_cell.angle_alpha   90.00
_cell.angle_beta   90.00
_cell.angle_gamma   90.00
#
_symmetry.space_group_name_H-M   'P 1'
#
loop_
_entity.id
_entity.type
_entity.pdbx_description
1 polymer ?
#
loop_
_entity_poly.entity_id
_entity_poly.type
_entity_poly.pdbx_seq_one_letter_code
_entity_poly.pdbx_strand_id
1 'polypeptide(L)'
;MGKLGFLSNPQSIAVIGASAQEGKVGYTVMSNIVKSGFSGVVYPINPKAGDILGYKSYTSITECPTAPEVAVFVIPSKHCLAAAEECGKKGVRGCIVISAGFKEVGGEGIELEQKLIAIGKQYNMRIVGPNVLGVCTPTYNCTFAGKQPNKGPIAFLSQSGAMLTAILDWSFANNIGFSNFISLGNKCDVHEVELIKEVCEDENTKIILLYLESVIDGKAFLEQIPEACRKKPIIILKSGTSTLGASAASSHTGALAGNDIAFDLAFDTTGVIRAKTMSELFSLARLFSNTKFENLKPVQDRKFIIATNAGGPGIVATDAFETYKVSLAQMSEEVKAKLRAALPAEASVKNPVDVIGDAPPKRYQDAIEISFQDPNVDGCLVLVTPQAQTRPLEVAQLCVDLQAKYKDKIIVTAFMGGAGMIEAANILAKGGISNYDFPEPAIQAIHAVCHYANVRSTPAIPAQTPDMCDFTEAKVKRIAAIFNEARADNRTVLLSHETSEIFTLIGVEAPKTKLATSAAQAATFAEELKYPVVMKIVSPQIMHKSDCGGVILGVKNAEEAAKSFDLIMENAKTRGPKGAELKGVEIQQMVDFKAKQKNTELIVGMNRDPNFGPMVMAGQGGVFANYIKDVAFELSHNYTPEIALKQLKSTKIYSILEGVRGQPRSDIEGVVKILIKLSQLVTKFPEINELDMNPLLVFSEKEGISAVDVKITILDPNAKPVVVAHHE
;
A
#
# COMPACT_ATOMS: atom_id res chain seq x y z
N MET A 1 0.98 -24.16 -12.04
CA MET A 1 0.20 -24.40 -10.81
C MET A 1 -1.29 -24.34 -11.14
N GLY A 2 -2.11 -25.15 -10.48
CA GLY A 2 -3.55 -25.26 -10.74
C GLY A 2 -4.36 -24.04 -10.29
N LYS A 3 -5.55 -23.86 -10.89
CA LYS A 3 -6.53 -22.82 -10.51
C LYS A 3 -7.07 -23.06 -9.09
N LEU A 4 -7.39 -21.99 -8.34
CA LEU A 4 -7.86 -22.06 -6.96
C LEU A 4 -9.38 -22.28 -6.81
N GLY A 5 -10.16 -22.36 -7.89
CA GLY A 5 -11.62 -22.51 -7.84
C GLY A 5 -12.16 -23.69 -7.03
N PHE A 6 -11.34 -24.71 -6.77
CA PHE A 6 -11.70 -25.80 -5.86
C PHE A 6 -11.77 -25.37 -4.38
N LEU A 7 -11.13 -24.26 -4.00
CA LEU A 7 -11.22 -23.68 -2.67
C LEU A 7 -12.56 -22.97 -2.50
N SER A 8 -13.04 -22.20 -3.47
CA SER A 8 -14.27 -21.41 -3.28
C SER A 8 -15.56 -22.24 -3.42
N ASN A 9 -15.52 -23.36 -4.14
CA ASN A 9 -16.68 -24.25 -4.31
C ASN A 9 -16.29 -25.73 -4.48
N PRO A 10 -15.75 -26.38 -3.43
CA PRO A 10 -15.32 -27.78 -3.51
C PRO A 10 -16.51 -28.73 -3.72
N GLN A 11 -16.30 -29.82 -4.45
CA GLN A 11 -17.28 -30.91 -4.60
C GLN A 11 -17.07 -32.05 -3.60
N SER A 12 -15.88 -32.13 -3.01
CA SER A 12 -15.58 -33.09 -1.94
C SER A 12 -14.50 -32.60 -1.00
N ILE A 13 -14.68 -32.90 0.29
CA ILE A 13 -13.82 -32.44 1.38
C ILE A 13 -13.45 -33.62 2.26
N ALA A 14 -12.16 -33.81 2.53
CA ALA A 14 -11.69 -34.67 3.61
C ALA A 14 -11.30 -33.84 4.85
N VAL A 15 -11.60 -34.34 6.05
CA VAL A 15 -11.18 -33.71 7.31
C VAL A 15 -10.23 -34.65 8.03
N ILE A 16 -8.94 -34.35 7.96
CA ILE A 16 -7.88 -35.12 8.62
C ILE A 16 -7.75 -34.66 10.07
N GLY A 17 -8.03 -35.56 11.00
CA GLY A 17 -8.20 -35.23 12.42
C GLY A 17 -9.65 -34.98 12.81
N ALA A 18 -10.61 -35.41 11.98
CA ALA A 18 -12.03 -35.39 12.32
C ALA A 18 -12.30 -36.10 13.66
N SER A 19 -13.27 -35.63 14.44
CA SER A 19 -13.61 -36.24 15.73
C SER A 19 -15.10 -36.18 16.00
N ALA A 20 -15.63 -37.22 16.65
CA ALA A 20 -16.98 -37.22 17.21
C ALA A 20 -17.06 -36.57 18.61
N GLN A 21 -15.92 -36.21 19.21
CA GLN A 21 -15.87 -35.66 20.56
C GLN A 21 -16.01 -34.13 20.53
N GLU A 22 -17.08 -33.64 21.15
CA GLU A 22 -17.33 -32.21 21.36
C GLU A 22 -16.15 -31.51 22.06
N GLY A 23 -15.92 -30.24 21.71
CA GLY A 23 -14.81 -29.43 22.21
C GLY A 23 -13.48 -29.60 21.45
N LYS A 24 -13.32 -30.64 20.62
CA LYS A 24 -12.16 -30.74 19.71
C LYS A 24 -12.36 -29.91 18.45
N VAL A 25 -11.28 -29.29 17.96
CA VAL A 25 -11.30 -28.52 16.69
C VAL A 25 -11.80 -29.37 15.53
N GLY A 26 -11.38 -30.64 15.44
CA GLY A 26 -11.83 -31.56 14.39
C GLY A 26 -13.31 -31.91 14.45
N TYR A 27 -13.94 -31.86 15.64
CA TYR A 27 -15.40 -31.94 15.77
C TYR A 27 -16.05 -30.65 15.25
N THR A 28 -15.54 -29.48 15.64
CA THR A 28 -16.10 -28.19 15.23
C THR A 28 -16.08 -28.02 13.71
N VAL A 29 -14.96 -28.34 13.05
CA VAL A 29 -14.85 -28.28 11.58
C VAL A 29 -15.86 -29.22 10.92
N MET A 30 -15.96 -30.48 11.38
CA MET A 30 -16.96 -31.41 10.87
C MET A 30 -18.39 -30.91 11.07
N SER A 31 -18.72 -30.42 12.26
CA SER A 31 -20.03 -29.87 12.59
C SER A 31 -20.38 -28.67 11.71
N ASN A 32 -19.42 -27.79 11.45
CA ASN A 32 -19.58 -26.61 10.63
C ASN A 32 -19.82 -26.95 9.16
N ILE A 33 -19.08 -27.92 8.59
CA ILE A 33 -19.32 -28.40 7.23
C ILE A 33 -20.75 -28.93 7.12
N VAL A 34 -21.19 -29.78 8.05
CA VAL A 34 -22.55 -30.34 8.04
C VAL A 34 -23.62 -29.26 8.20
N LYS A 35 -23.48 -28.37 9.17
CA LYS A 35 -24.45 -27.30 9.46
C LYS A 35 -24.53 -26.25 8.34
N SER A 36 -23.45 -26.07 7.58
CA SER A 36 -23.42 -25.14 6.46
C SER A 36 -24.27 -25.57 5.26
N GLY A 37 -24.79 -26.80 5.27
CA GLY A 37 -25.58 -27.34 4.16
C GLY A 37 -24.73 -27.73 2.96
N PHE A 38 -23.44 -28.04 3.18
CA PHE A 38 -22.54 -28.45 2.11
C PHE A 38 -23.12 -29.64 1.33
N SER A 39 -23.29 -29.46 0.02
CA SER A 39 -23.94 -30.45 -0.84
C SER A 39 -22.98 -31.49 -1.44
N GLY A 40 -21.66 -31.31 -1.24
CA GLY A 40 -20.64 -32.23 -1.73
C GLY A 40 -20.39 -33.41 -0.80
N VAL A 41 -19.39 -34.23 -1.15
CA VAL A 41 -19.05 -35.44 -0.37
C VAL A 41 -18.07 -35.11 0.76
N VAL A 42 -18.33 -35.62 1.97
CA VAL A 42 -17.47 -35.41 3.15
C VAL A 42 -16.82 -36.72 3.58
N TYR A 43 -15.49 -36.70 3.75
CA TYR A 43 -14.67 -37.83 4.21
C TYR A 43 -13.99 -37.51 5.55
N PRO A 44 -14.56 -37.93 6.69
CA PRO A 44 -13.87 -37.83 7.97
C PRO A 44 -12.70 -38.82 8.02
N ILE A 45 -11.49 -38.34 8.34
CA ILE A 45 -10.31 -39.21 8.50
C ILE A 45 -9.89 -39.22 9.98
N ASN A 46 -9.96 -40.40 10.58
CA ASN A 46 -9.59 -40.64 11.98
C ASN A 46 -8.98 -42.03 12.14
N PRO A 47 -7.81 -42.18 12.81
CA PRO A 47 -7.15 -43.49 12.97
C PRO A 47 -8.00 -44.58 13.64
N LYS A 48 -9.01 -44.21 14.44
CA LYS A 48 -9.90 -45.18 15.11
C LYS A 48 -11.01 -45.72 14.21
N ALA A 49 -11.23 -45.12 13.04
CA ALA A 49 -12.40 -45.34 12.19
C ALA A 49 -13.75 -45.23 12.97
N GLY A 50 -14.86 -45.57 12.32
CA GLY A 50 -16.22 -45.51 12.90
C GLY A 50 -17.12 -44.46 12.25
N ASP A 51 -18.18 -44.07 12.95
CA ASP A 51 -19.10 -43.00 12.54
C ASP A 51 -18.71 -41.66 13.20
N ILE A 52 -18.66 -40.59 12.40
CA ILE A 52 -18.44 -39.23 12.89
C ILE A 52 -19.56 -38.35 12.33
N LEU A 53 -20.47 -37.92 13.21
CA LEU A 53 -21.63 -37.07 12.87
C LEU A 53 -22.51 -37.64 11.75
N GLY A 54 -22.69 -38.96 11.70
CA GLY A 54 -23.49 -39.63 10.67
C GLY A 54 -22.73 -39.91 9.36
N TYR A 55 -21.41 -39.69 9.34
CA TYR A 55 -20.55 -39.97 8.19
C TYR A 55 -19.60 -41.12 8.52
N LYS A 56 -19.48 -42.05 7.58
CA LYS A 56 -18.47 -43.11 7.62
C LYS A 56 -17.07 -42.49 7.60
N SER A 57 -16.29 -42.74 8.63
CA SER A 57 -14.89 -42.32 8.71
C SER A 57 -13.91 -43.38 8.21
N TYR A 58 -12.72 -42.93 7.80
CA TYR A 58 -11.65 -43.74 7.24
C TYR A 58 -10.37 -43.58 8.07
N THR A 59 -9.48 -44.57 8.08
CA THR A 59 -8.25 -44.50 8.88
C THR A 59 -7.16 -43.66 8.21
N SER A 60 -7.13 -43.68 6.87
CA SER A 60 -6.25 -42.86 6.03
C SER A 60 -7.03 -42.30 4.83
N ILE A 61 -6.57 -41.18 4.30
CA ILE A 61 -7.13 -40.59 3.06
C ILE A 61 -6.97 -41.53 1.86
N THR A 62 -5.99 -42.43 1.89
CA THR A 62 -5.76 -43.41 0.82
C THR A 62 -6.93 -44.40 0.67
N GLU A 63 -7.66 -44.68 1.75
CA GLU A 63 -8.83 -45.57 1.80
C GLU A 63 -10.12 -44.93 1.27
N CYS A 64 -10.13 -43.62 1.02
CA CYS A 64 -11.30 -42.93 0.50
C CYS A 64 -11.68 -43.50 -0.89
N PRO A 65 -12.98 -43.69 -1.20
CA PRO A 65 -13.41 -44.24 -2.50
C PRO A 65 -12.92 -43.42 -3.70
N THR A 66 -12.92 -42.10 -3.56
CA THR A 66 -12.40 -41.17 -4.57
C THR A 66 -11.41 -40.21 -3.92
N ALA A 67 -10.59 -39.55 -4.76
CA ALA A 67 -9.72 -38.49 -4.29
C ALA A 67 -10.58 -37.27 -3.91
N PRO A 68 -10.52 -36.78 -2.65
CA PRO A 68 -11.21 -35.55 -2.29
C PRO A 68 -10.53 -34.35 -2.96
N GLU A 69 -11.29 -33.32 -3.32
CA GLU A 69 -10.73 -32.13 -3.95
C GLU A 69 -9.93 -31.29 -2.95
N VAL A 70 -10.44 -31.18 -1.71
CA VAL A 70 -9.82 -30.45 -0.60
C VAL A 70 -9.62 -31.36 0.59
N ALA A 71 -8.46 -31.25 1.26
CA ALA A 71 -8.23 -31.87 2.56
C ALA A 71 -7.97 -30.80 3.64
N VAL A 72 -8.74 -30.83 4.73
CA VAL A 72 -8.61 -29.92 5.87
C VAL A 72 -7.83 -30.60 6.99
N PHE A 73 -6.71 -30.02 7.41
CA PHE A 73 -5.81 -30.64 8.37
C PHE A 73 -6.03 -30.03 9.75
N VAL A 74 -6.44 -30.88 10.69
CA VAL A 74 -6.72 -30.51 12.08
C VAL A 74 -5.94 -31.43 13.04
N ILE A 75 -4.68 -31.69 12.69
CA ILE A 75 -3.76 -32.60 13.38
C ILE A 75 -2.47 -31.87 13.80
N PRO A 76 -1.71 -32.32 14.81
CA PRO A 76 -0.45 -31.68 15.18
C PRO A 76 0.52 -31.51 14.00
N SER A 77 1.26 -30.40 13.94
CA SER A 77 2.12 -30.01 12.80
C SER A 77 3.10 -31.11 12.37
N LYS A 78 3.70 -31.82 13.33
CA LYS A 78 4.62 -32.95 13.09
C LYS A 78 4.03 -34.09 12.25
N HIS A 79 2.70 -34.22 12.18
CA HIS A 79 2.01 -35.23 11.38
C HIS A 79 1.51 -34.69 10.03
N CYS A 80 1.58 -33.38 9.80
CA CYS A 80 1.05 -32.76 8.59
C CYS A 80 1.83 -33.15 7.33
N LEU A 81 3.16 -33.34 7.40
CA LEU A 81 3.94 -33.75 6.22
C LEU A 81 3.51 -35.11 5.69
N ALA A 82 3.41 -36.11 6.57
CA ALA A 82 2.98 -37.46 6.17
C ALA A 82 1.55 -37.44 5.60
N ALA A 83 0.63 -36.69 6.22
CA ALA A 83 -0.72 -36.52 5.71
C ALA A 83 -0.75 -35.82 4.34
N ALA A 84 0.08 -34.79 4.12
CA ALA A 84 0.21 -34.10 2.84
C ALA A 84 0.76 -35.03 1.75
N GLU A 85 1.72 -35.89 2.09
CA GLU A 85 2.27 -36.92 1.21
C GLU A 85 1.18 -37.92 0.76
N GLU A 86 0.34 -38.38 1.69
CA GLU A 86 -0.79 -39.26 1.39
C GLU A 86 -1.86 -38.56 0.53
N CYS A 87 -2.15 -37.29 0.81
CA CYS A 87 -3.03 -36.45 -0.01
C CYS A 87 -2.50 -36.35 -1.45
N GLY A 88 -1.21 -36.07 -1.61
CA GLY A 88 -0.55 -35.97 -2.91
C GLY A 88 -0.63 -37.27 -3.71
N LYS A 89 -0.35 -38.40 -3.07
CA LYS A 89 -0.48 -39.74 -3.69
C LYS A 89 -1.91 -40.08 -4.09
N LYS A 90 -2.91 -39.65 -3.30
CA LYS A 90 -4.32 -39.86 -3.60
C LYS A 90 -4.84 -38.96 -4.72
N GLY A 91 -4.15 -37.84 -5.01
CA GLY A 91 -4.54 -36.88 -6.04
C GLY A 91 -5.42 -35.73 -5.52
N VAL A 92 -5.27 -35.36 -4.24
CA VAL A 92 -5.94 -34.17 -3.68
C VAL A 92 -5.43 -32.91 -4.37
N ARG A 93 -6.31 -31.93 -4.63
CA ARG A 93 -5.93 -30.70 -5.36
C ARG A 93 -5.43 -29.60 -4.44
N GLY A 94 -5.91 -29.54 -3.21
CA GLY A 94 -5.32 -28.66 -2.21
C GLY A 94 -5.66 -28.97 -0.77
N CYS A 95 -4.91 -28.32 0.11
CA CYS A 95 -4.96 -28.51 1.54
C CYS A 95 -5.26 -27.19 2.26
N ILE A 96 -6.16 -27.24 3.24
CA ILE A 96 -6.39 -26.15 4.20
C ILE A 96 -5.75 -26.59 5.52
N VAL A 97 -4.61 -25.98 5.88
CA VAL A 97 -3.83 -26.44 7.04
C VAL A 97 -4.12 -25.55 8.25
N ILE A 98 -5.14 -25.93 9.03
CA ILE A 98 -5.53 -25.20 10.25
C ILE A 98 -4.42 -25.23 11.30
N SER A 99 -3.67 -26.33 11.35
CA SER A 99 -2.63 -26.57 12.34
C SER A 99 -1.57 -25.47 12.40
N ALA A 100 -1.29 -24.97 13.60
CA ALA A 100 -0.13 -24.16 13.94
C ALA A 100 1.10 -25.04 14.28
N GLY A 101 2.24 -24.41 14.54
CA GLY A 101 3.54 -25.00 14.81
C GLY A 101 4.48 -25.00 13.60
N PHE A 102 4.41 -23.99 12.74
CA PHE A 102 5.21 -23.83 11.52
C PHE A 102 6.10 -22.56 11.60
N LYS A 103 6.25 -21.79 10.52
CA LYS A 103 7.18 -20.63 10.47
C LYS A 103 6.99 -19.64 11.61
N GLU A 104 5.77 -19.46 12.10
CA GLU A 104 5.42 -18.51 13.17
C GLU A 104 6.08 -18.84 14.52
N VAL A 105 6.51 -20.08 14.75
CA VAL A 105 7.24 -20.45 15.98
C VAL A 105 8.77 -20.41 15.82
N GLY A 106 9.27 -20.11 14.61
CA GLY A 106 10.70 -20.10 14.30
C GLY A 106 11.35 -21.50 14.36
N GLY A 107 12.69 -21.54 14.30
CA GLY A 107 13.48 -22.78 14.44
C GLY A 107 13.04 -23.89 13.47
N GLU A 108 12.77 -25.08 14.01
CA GLU A 108 12.30 -26.25 13.25
C GLU A 108 11.00 -26.00 12.46
N GLY A 109 10.16 -25.06 12.91
CA GLY A 109 8.90 -24.71 12.26
C GLY A 109 9.10 -24.13 10.85
N ILE A 110 10.20 -23.41 10.62
CA ILE A 110 10.57 -22.88 9.29
C ILE A 110 10.89 -24.05 8.35
N GLU A 111 11.68 -25.02 8.81
CA GLU A 111 12.02 -26.21 8.01
C GLU A 111 10.79 -27.07 7.71
N LEU A 112 9.88 -27.19 8.68
CA LEU A 112 8.64 -27.93 8.51
C LEU A 112 7.76 -27.30 7.43
N GLU A 113 7.64 -25.97 7.42
CA GLU A 113 6.90 -25.24 6.40
C GLU A 113 7.53 -25.39 5.02
N GLN A 114 8.87 -25.29 4.91
CA GLN A 114 9.57 -25.49 3.64
C GLN A 114 9.36 -26.90 3.06
N LYS A 115 9.38 -27.93 3.91
CA LYS A 115 9.08 -29.32 3.49
C LYS A 115 7.62 -29.45 3.02
N LEU A 116 6.69 -28.81 3.72
CA LEU A 116 5.27 -28.78 3.32
C LEU A 116 5.08 -28.13 1.93
N ILE A 117 5.75 -27.01 1.67
CA ILE A 117 5.77 -26.35 0.35
C ILE A 117 6.36 -27.29 -0.72
N ALA A 118 7.45 -27.99 -0.42
CA ALA A 118 8.07 -28.92 -1.36
C ALA A 118 7.13 -30.07 -1.75
N ILE A 119 6.39 -30.64 -0.79
CA ILE A 119 5.36 -31.67 -1.04
C ILE A 119 4.25 -31.09 -1.93
N GLY A 120 3.75 -29.90 -1.61
CA GLY A 120 2.73 -29.22 -2.43
C GLY A 120 3.17 -29.09 -3.90
N LYS A 121 4.41 -28.64 -4.14
CA LYS A 121 5.00 -28.55 -5.48
C LYS A 121 5.15 -29.91 -6.16
N GLN A 122 5.64 -30.92 -5.44
CA GLN A 122 5.88 -32.27 -5.97
C GLN A 122 4.60 -32.92 -6.52
N TYR A 123 3.48 -32.76 -5.81
CA TYR A 123 2.20 -33.36 -6.21
C TYR A 123 1.24 -32.37 -6.90
N ASN A 124 1.71 -31.16 -7.23
CA ASN A 124 0.88 -30.07 -7.80
C ASN A 124 -0.37 -29.78 -6.95
N MET A 125 -0.25 -29.85 -5.63
CA MET A 125 -1.28 -29.44 -4.68
C MET A 125 -1.06 -27.99 -4.24
N ARG A 126 -2.15 -27.25 -4.02
CA ARG A 126 -2.08 -25.90 -3.42
C ARG A 126 -2.36 -25.93 -1.92
N ILE A 127 -1.71 -25.06 -1.16
CA ILE A 127 -1.79 -25.05 0.31
C ILE A 127 -2.25 -23.68 0.81
N VAL A 128 -3.37 -23.65 1.54
CA VAL A 128 -3.85 -22.50 2.30
C VAL A 128 -3.36 -22.60 3.74
N GLY A 129 -2.67 -21.56 4.21
CA GLY A 129 -2.06 -21.50 5.53
C GLY A 129 -0.54 -21.75 5.51
N PRO A 130 0.02 -22.54 6.45
CA PRO A 130 -0.64 -23.15 7.61
C PRO A 130 -1.10 -22.10 8.64
N ASN A 131 -1.52 -22.56 9.82
CA ASN A 131 -1.99 -21.71 10.93
C ASN A 131 -3.15 -20.80 10.51
N VAL A 132 -4.22 -21.40 10.01
CA VAL A 132 -5.42 -20.68 9.56
C VAL A 132 -6.63 -21.02 10.42
N LEU A 133 -7.57 -20.08 10.49
CA LEU A 133 -8.93 -20.38 10.97
C LEU A 133 -9.65 -21.38 10.04
N GLY A 134 -9.34 -21.31 8.75
CA GLY A 134 -9.94 -22.09 7.66
C GLY A 134 -10.51 -21.21 6.55
N VAL A 135 -11.37 -21.80 5.72
CA VAL A 135 -12.06 -21.13 4.60
C VAL A 135 -13.56 -21.37 4.75
N CYS A 136 -14.36 -20.32 4.58
CA CYS A 136 -15.81 -20.41 4.66
C CYS A 136 -16.48 -19.53 3.61
N THR A 137 -17.55 -20.04 3.03
CA THR A 137 -18.52 -19.30 2.23
C THR A 137 -19.92 -19.52 2.82
N PRO A 138 -20.97 -18.84 2.31
CA PRO A 138 -22.34 -19.15 2.69
C PRO A 138 -22.81 -20.59 2.36
N THR A 139 -22.07 -21.34 1.54
CA THR A 139 -22.46 -22.70 1.09
C THR A 139 -21.59 -23.81 1.64
N TYR A 140 -20.44 -23.50 2.25
CA TYR A 140 -19.66 -24.48 3.01
C TYR A 140 -18.78 -23.79 4.07
N ASN A 141 -18.51 -24.48 5.18
CA ASN A 141 -17.72 -23.92 6.28
C ASN A 141 -16.63 -24.89 6.77
N CYS A 142 -15.40 -24.74 6.26
CA CYS A 142 -14.21 -25.49 6.69
C CYS A 142 -13.42 -24.78 7.80
N THR A 143 -14.10 -24.02 8.66
CA THR A 143 -13.47 -23.33 9.79
C THR A 143 -13.86 -23.96 11.11
N PHE A 144 -13.13 -23.59 12.17
CA PHE A 144 -13.55 -23.86 13.55
C PHE A 144 -14.17 -22.63 14.24
N ALA A 145 -14.72 -21.69 13.46
CA ALA A 145 -15.47 -20.55 14.01
C ALA A 145 -16.78 -20.99 14.66
N GLY A 146 -17.29 -20.22 15.62
CA GLY A 146 -18.48 -20.58 16.39
C GLY A 146 -19.81 -20.47 15.63
N LYS A 147 -19.85 -19.75 14.52
CA LYS A 147 -21.05 -19.49 13.71
C LYS A 147 -20.69 -19.45 12.21
N GLN A 148 -21.71 -19.50 11.34
CA GLN A 148 -21.56 -19.31 9.90
C GLN A 148 -21.84 -17.84 9.53
N PRO A 149 -21.10 -17.23 8.61
CA PRO A 149 -21.37 -15.87 8.15
C PRO A 149 -22.74 -15.77 7.46
N ASN A 150 -23.42 -14.65 7.67
CA ASN A 150 -24.58 -14.28 6.86
C ASN A 150 -24.16 -14.11 5.39
N LYS A 151 -25.04 -14.47 4.45
CA LYS A 151 -24.80 -14.23 3.02
C LYS A 151 -24.75 -12.72 2.73
N GLY A 152 -23.74 -12.28 1.99
CA GLY A 152 -23.67 -10.90 1.51
C GLY A 152 -22.59 -10.72 0.44
N PRO A 153 -22.34 -9.48 0.00
CA PRO A 153 -21.53 -9.20 -1.18
C PRO A 153 -20.03 -9.03 -0.88
N ILE A 154 -19.58 -9.21 0.36
CA ILE A 154 -18.21 -8.90 0.80
C ILE A 154 -17.37 -10.17 0.82
N ALA A 155 -16.25 -10.19 0.09
CA ALA A 155 -15.17 -11.14 0.36
C ALA A 155 -14.27 -10.54 1.43
N PHE A 156 -14.14 -11.18 2.60
CA PHE A 156 -13.21 -10.76 3.64
C PHE A 156 -12.08 -11.77 3.79
N LEU A 157 -10.86 -11.30 3.50
CA LEU A 157 -9.63 -12.08 3.62
C LEU A 157 -8.81 -11.53 4.79
N SER A 158 -8.27 -12.39 5.64
CA SER A 158 -7.50 -11.92 6.79
C SER A 158 -6.29 -12.79 7.06
N GLN A 159 -5.14 -12.14 7.26
CA GLN A 159 -3.94 -12.79 7.77
C GLN A 159 -4.12 -13.29 9.20
N SER A 160 -4.90 -12.58 10.02
CA SER A 160 -5.19 -12.97 11.40
C SER A 160 -6.51 -13.76 11.49
N GLY A 161 -6.42 -15.02 11.95
CA GLY A 161 -7.58 -15.85 12.25
C GLY A 161 -8.43 -15.30 13.41
N ALA A 162 -7.79 -14.71 14.44
CA ALA A 162 -8.49 -14.11 15.56
C ALA A 162 -9.34 -12.91 15.12
N MET A 163 -8.80 -12.05 14.24
CA MET A 163 -9.57 -10.93 13.66
C MET A 163 -10.80 -11.41 12.89
N LEU A 164 -10.70 -12.52 12.16
CA LEU A 164 -11.86 -13.13 11.50
C LEU A 164 -12.92 -13.54 12.51
N THR A 165 -12.55 -14.23 13.60
CA THR A 165 -13.54 -14.65 14.60
C THR A 165 -14.25 -13.47 15.27
N ALA A 166 -13.52 -12.41 15.59
CA ALA A 166 -14.10 -11.20 16.19
C ALA A 166 -15.04 -10.47 15.23
N ILE A 167 -14.65 -10.33 13.96
CA ILE A 167 -15.48 -9.70 12.94
C ILE A 167 -16.70 -10.52 12.59
N LEU A 168 -16.58 -11.84 12.58
CA LEU A 168 -17.72 -12.70 12.35
C LEU A 168 -18.80 -12.49 13.42
N ASP A 169 -18.43 -12.48 14.70
CA ASP A 169 -19.40 -12.24 15.77
C ASP A 169 -20.00 -10.82 15.72
N TRP A 170 -19.16 -9.81 15.49
CA TRP A 170 -19.60 -8.41 15.33
C TRP A 170 -20.53 -8.19 14.12
N SER A 171 -20.32 -8.94 13.03
CA SER A 171 -21.08 -8.80 11.78
C SER A 171 -22.58 -9.06 11.96
N PHE A 172 -22.96 -9.95 12.88
CA PHE A 172 -24.37 -10.28 13.14
C PHE A 172 -25.14 -9.10 13.72
N ALA A 173 -24.54 -8.36 14.65
CA ALA A 173 -25.16 -7.16 15.23
C ALA A 173 -25.25 -5.99 14.24
N ASN A 174 -24.44 -6.02 13.17
CA ASN A 174 -24.32 -4.94 12.19
C ASN A 174 -24.94 -5.28 10.83
N ASN A 175 -25.62 -6.43 10.71
CA ASN A 175 -26.22 -6.93 9.47
C ASN A 175 -25.24 -6.96 8.28
N ILE A 176 -24.00 -7.33 8.54
CA ILE A 176 -22.97 -7.48 7.51
C ILE A 176 -22.93 -8.95 7.08
N GLY A 177 -22.93 -9.16 5.76
CA GLY A 177 -22.85 -10.49 5.16
C GLY A 177 -21.65 -10.61 4.23
N PHE A 178 -21.18 -11.85 4.06
CA PHE A 178 -19.99 -12.19 3.30
C PHE A 178 -20.30 -13.17 2.17
N SER A 179 -19.57 -13.06 1.06
CA SER A 179 -19.53 -14.03 -0.03
C SER A 179 -18.42 -15.06 0.20
N ASN A 180 -17.28 -14.58 0.69
CA ASN A 180 -16.11 -15.36 1.04
C ASN A 180 -15.52 -14.86 2.36
N PHE A 181 -15.10 -15.78 3.21
CA PHE A 181 -14.53 -15.50 4.53
C PHE A 181 -13.31 -16.40 4.73
N ILE A 182 -12.12 -15.86 4.44
CA ILE A 182 -10.93 -16.67 4.21
C ILE A 182 -9.78 -16.24 5.11
N SER A 183 -9.23 -17.20 5.85
CA SER A 183 -8.01 -17.02 6.65
C SER A 183 -6.77 -17.35 5.82
N LEU A 184 -5.85 -16.41 5.76
CA LEU A 184 -4.59 -16.50 5.02
C LEU A 184 -3.47 -17.17 5.84
N GLY A 185 -3.40 -16.90 7.15
CA GLY A 185 -2.40 -17.48 8.05
C GLY A 185 -0.98 -17.14 7.61
N ASN A 186 -0.10 -18.13 7.59
CA ASN A 186 1.31 -17.94 7.24
C ASN A 186 1.55 -17.64 5.74
N LYS A 187 0.59 -17.97 4.86
CA LYS A 187 0.68 -17.78 3.40
C LYS A 187 1.89 -18.46 2.77
N CYS A 188 2.11 -19.75 3.09
CA CYS A 188 3.30 -20.49 2.65
C CYS A 188 3.29 -20.84 1.16
N ASP A 189 2.10 -20.97 0.55
CA ASP A 189 1.90 -21.18 -0.89
C ASP A 189 0.83 -20.23 -1.42
N VAL A 190 -0.45 -20.44 -1.08
CA VAL A 190 -1.53 -19.54 -1.51
C VAL A 190 -1.45 -18.25 -0.70
N HIS A 191 -1.26 -17.12 -1.39
CA HIS A 191 -1.11 -15.79 -0.78
C HIS A 191 -2.15 -14.77 -1.29
N GLU A 192 -2.08 -13.54 -0.79
CA GLU A 192 -3.12 -12.51 -0.99
C GLU A 192 -3.40 -12.19 -2.47
N VAL A 193 -2.38 -12.15 -3.33
CA VAL A 193 -2.56 -11.79 -4.74
C VAL A 193 -3.40 -12.83 -5.47
N GLU A 194 -3.12 -14.12 -5.25
CA GLU A 194 -3.88 -15.20 -5.88
C GLU A 194 -5.32 -15.26 -5.37
N LEU A 195 -5.53 -15.08 -4.06
CA LEU A 195 -6.87 -15.10 -3.47
C LEU A 195 -7.70 -13.89 -3.85
N ILE A 196 -7.10 -12.70 -3.94
CA ILE A 196 -7.78 -11.51 -4.47
C ILE A 196 -8.30 -11.80 -5.87
N LYS A 197 -7.46 -12.38 -6.75
CA LYS A 197 -7.87 -12.71 -8.12
C LYS A 197 -8.99 -13.74 -8.13
N GLU A 198 -8.89 -14.79 -7.33
CA GLU A 198 -9.92 -15.83 -7.24
C GLU A 198 -11.28 -15.26 -6.81
N VAL A 199 -11.34 -14.49 -5.71
CA VAL A 199 -12.61 -13.92 -5.23
C VAL A 199 -13.08 -12.74 -6.10
N CYS A 200 -12.17 -12.11 -6.85
CA CYS A 200 -12.53 -11.07 -7.81
C CYS A 200 -13.35 -11.63 -8.97
N GLU A 201 -13.18 -12.91 -9.33
CA GLU A 201 -13.97 -13.56 -10.38
C GLU A 201 -15.32 -14.12 -9.85
N ASP A 202 -15.54 -14.19 -8.54
CA ASP A 202 -16.82 -14.64 -7.95
C ASP A 202 -17.94 -13.61 -8.12
N GLU A 203 -19.00 -13.98 -8.84
CA GLU A 203 -20.17 -13.13 -9.11
C GLU A 203 -20.90 -12.66 -7.84
N ASN A 204 -20.81 -13.41 -6.73
CA ASN A 204 -21.41 -13.01 -5.47
C ASN A 204 -20.60 -11.94 -4.74
N THR A 205 -19.32 -11.79 -5.07
CA THR A 205 -18.42 -10.81 -4.48
C THR A 205 -18.52 -9.49 -5.23
N LYS A 206 -18.90 -8.41 -4.54
CA LYS A 206 -18.86 -7.03 -5.07
C LYS A 206 -17.69 -6.24 -4.53
N ILE A 207 -17.18 -6.57 -3.35
CA ILE A 207 -16.09 -5.86 -2.66
C ILE A 207 -15.17 -6.87 -2.01
N ILE A 208 -13.89 -6.56 -2.03
CA ILE A 208 -12.87 -7.35 -1.37
C ILE A 208 -12.28 -6.51 -0.24
N LEU A 209 -12.41 -7.01 0.99
CA LEU A 209 -11.80 -6.44 2.18
C LEU A 209 -10.63 -7.31 2.60
N LEU A 210 -9.51 -6.70 2.99
CA LEU A 210 -8.39 -7.43 3.57
C LEU A 210 -7.89 -6.83 4.89
N TYR A 211 -7.56 -7.71 5.83
CA TYR A 211 -6.64 -7.41 6.93
C TYR A 211 -5.29 -8.06 6.62
N LEU A 212 -4.25 -7.25 6.42
CA LEU A 212 -2.91 -7.72 6.07
C LEU A 212 -1.87 -7.22 7.07
N GLU A 213 -0.94 -8.10 7.43
CA GLU A 213 0.25 -7.75 8.22
C GLU A 213 1.47 -7.58 7.30
N SER A 214 1.53 -8.36 6.22
CA SER A 214 2.59 -8.33 5.21
C SER A 214 2.06 -8.70 3.82
N VAL A 215 2.88 -8.48 2.78
CA VAL A 215 2.68 -8.97 1.41
C VAL A 215 3.84 -9.91 1.09
N ILE A 216 3.55 -11.05 0.44
CA ILE A 216 4.56 -12.07 0.14
C ILE A 216 5.29 -11.74 -1.16
N ASP A 217 4.56 -11.34 -2.19
CA ASP A 217 5.11 -11.02 -3.51
C ASP A 217 4.65 -9.62 -3.92
N GLY A 218 5.43 -8.61 -3.54
CA GLY A 218 5.13 -7.22 -3.85
C GLY A 218 5.21 -6.90 -5.34
N LYS A 219 6.02 -7.64 -6.12
CA LYS A 219 6.06 -7.49 -7.57
C LYS A 219 4.75 -7.98 -8.20
N ALA A 220 4.31 -9.19 -7.85
CA ALA A 220 3.02 -9.70 -8.29
C ALA A 220 1.87 -8.81 -7.81
N PHE A 221 1.98 -8.22 -6.61
CA PHE A 221 1.01 -7.26 -6.10
C PHE A 221 0.90 -6.03 -7.03
N LEU A 222 2.03 -5.39 -7.36
CA LEU A 222 2.06 -4.21 -8.24
C LEU A 222 1.60 -4.53 -9.68
N GLU A 223 1.94 -5.71 -10.19
CA GLU A 223 1.64 -6.08 -11.58
C GLU A 223 0.21 -6.59 -11.79
N GLN A 224 -0.37 -7.31 -10.82
CA GLN A 224 -1.61 -8.07 -11.02
C GLN A 224 -2.83 -7.46 -10.31
N ILE A 225 -2.64 -6.78 -9.18
CA ILE A 225 -3.75 -6.17 -8.43
C ILE A 225 -4.43 -5.00 -9.17
N PRO A 226 -3.75 -4.17 -9.99
CA PRO A 226 -4.42 -3.09 -10.72
C PRO A 226 -5.59 -3.57 -11.60
N GLU A 227 -5.49 -4.76 -12.19
CA GLU A 227 -6.59 -5.35 -12.96
C GLU A 227 -7.79 -5.69 -12.06
N ALA A 228 -7.53 -6.30 -10.90
CA ALA A 228 -8.58 -6.64 -9.94
C ALA A 228 -9.26 -5.39 -9.38
N CYS A 229 -8.49 -4.35 -9.02
CA CYS A 229 -9.03 -3.05 -8.59
C CYS A 229 -9.95 -2.42 -9.63
N ARG A 230 -9.62 -2.50 -10.93
CA ARG A 230 -10.51 -1.99 -11.98
C ARG A 230 -11.85 -2.72 -12.06
N LYS A 231 -11.89 -4.02 -11.74
CA LYS A 231 -13.11 -4.83 -11.74
C LYS A 231 -13.95 -4.61 -10.48
N LYS A 232 -13.31 -4.70 -9.31
CA LYS A 232 -13.98 -4.63 -8.01
C LYS A 232 -13.16 -3.83 -7.00
N PRO A 233 -13.81 -3.05 -6.12
CA PRO A 233 -13.12 -2.31 -5.07
C PRO A 233 -12.41 -3.24 -4.10
N ILE A 234 -11.15 -2.92 -3.83
CA ILE A 234 -10.29 -3.62 -2.87
C ILE A 234 -9.91 -2.63 -1.78
N ILE A 235 -10.26 -2.97 -0.54
CA ILE A 235 -10.02 -2.13 0.64
C ILE A 235 -9.16 -2.91 1.63
N ILE A 236 -7.99 -2.38 1.97
CA ILE A 236 -7.01 -3.07 2.82
C ILE A 236 -6.76 -2.27 4.09
N LEU A 237 -6.91 -2.93 5.24
CA LEU A 237 -6.31 -2.50 6.49
C LEU A 237 -4.94 -3.17 6.65
N LYS A 238 -3.88 -2.37 6.53
CA LYS A 238 -2.51 -2.78 6.86
C LYS A 238 -2.25 -2.55 8.35
N SER A 239 -1.94 -3.60 9.09
CA SER A 239 -1.50 -3.49 10.50
C SER A 239 0.02 -3.31 10.59
N GLY A 240 0.55 -3.02 11.77
CA GLY A 240 2.00 -2.83 11.97
C GLY A 240 2.56 -1.59 11.27
N THR A 241 1.82 -0.47 11.33
CA THR A 241 2.13 0.79 10.63
C THR A 241 3.10 1.69 11.39
N SER A 242 3.22 1.50 12.71
CA SER A 242 4.21 2.17 13.55
C SER A 242 5.45 1.29 13.77
N THR A 243 6.58 1.86 14.14
CA THR A 243 7.79 1.11 14.53
C THR A 243 7.49 -0.02 15.52
N LEU A 244 6.75 0.27 16.59
CA LEU A 244 6.38 -0.74 17.60
C LEU A 244 5.40 -1.77 17.04
N GLY A 245 4.42 -1.35 16.25
CA GLY A 245 3.47 -2.26 15.62
C GLY A 245 4.13 -3.18 14.59
N ALA A 246 5.05 -2.66 13.79
CA ALA A 246 5.86 -3.39 12.81
C ALA A 246 6.70 -4.47 13.50
N SER A 247 7.37 -4.11 14.60
CA SER A 247 8.12 -5.05 15.43
C SER A 247 7.22 -6.17 15.99
N ALA A 248 6.05 -5.82 16.55
CA ALA A 248 5.09 -6.78 17.07
C ALA A 248 4.57 -7.74 15.99
N ALA A 249 4.22 -7.22 14.80
CA ALA A 249 3.77 -8.03 13.68
C ALA A 249 4.86 -8.98 13.15
N SER A 250 6.11 -8.50 13.10
CA SER A 250 7.26 -9.32 12.71
C SER A 250 7.51 -10.47 13.67
N SER A 251 7.49 -10.22 14.98
CA SER A 251 7.63 -11.27 16.00
C SER A 251 6.47 -12.27 16.01
N HIS A 252 5.26 -11.82 15.66
CA HIS A 252 4.07 -12.67 15.60
C HIS A 252 4.04 -13.60 14.38
N THR A 253 4.56 -13.16 13.23
CA THR A 253 4.44 -13.88 11.94
C THR A 253 5.75 -14.51 11.47
N GLY A 254 6.89 -14.09 12.01
CA GLY A 254 8.20 -14.42 11.48
C GLY A 254 8.48 -13.82 10.09
N ALA A 255 7.68 -12.86 9.62
CA ALA A 255 7.91 -12.12 8.38
C ALA A 255 8.54 -10.75 8.67
N LEU A 256 9.42 -10.28 7.79
CA LEU A 256 9.97 -8.93 7.88
C LEU A 256 8.85 -7.90 7.75
N ALA A 257 8.83 -6.92 8.65
CA ALA A 257 7.93 -5.79 8.53
C ALA A 257 8.44 -4.85 7.42
N GLY A 258 7.61 -4.62 6.41
CA GLY A 258 7.90 -3.62 5.36
C GLY A 258 7.71 -2.20 5.86
N ASN A 259 8.26 -1.23 5.12
CA ASN A 259 8.07 0.18 5.42
C ASN A 259 6.62 0.60 5.14
N ASP A 260 5.98 1.29 6.08
CA ASP A 260 4.58 1.71 5.93
C ASP A 260 4.36 2.66 4.75
N ILE A 261 5.36 3.50 4.45
CA ILE A 261 5.37 4.37 3.26
C ILE A 261 5.35 3.51 1.99
N ALA A 262 6.08 2.40 1.95
CA ALA A 262 6.09 1.52 0.78
C ALA A 262 4.70 0.91 0.51
N PHE A 263 3.95 0.58 1.57
CA PHE A 263 2.57 0.13 1.44
C PHE A 263 1.62 1.22 0.94
N ASP A 264 1.75 2.46 1.42
CA ASP A 264 0.97 3.59 0.88
C ASP A 264 1.22 3.76 -0.62
N LEU A 265 2.49 3.78 -1.04
CA LEU A 265 2.86 3.92 -2.45
C LEU A 265 2.38 2.74 -3.29
N ALA A 266 2.45 1.52 -2.77
CA ALA A 266 1.94 0.33 -3.46
C ALA A 266 0.42 0.36 -3.62
N PHE A 267 -0.31 0.81 -2.60
CA PHE A 267 -1.77 0.94 -2.66
C PHE A 267 -2.19 2.03 -3.64
N ASP A 268 -1.54 3.19 -3.61
CA ASP A 268 -1.76 4.27 -4.56
C ASP A 268 -1.46 3.84 -6.01
N THR A 269 -0.37 3.10 -6.21
CA THR A 269 0.01 2.58 -7.54
C THR A 269 -0.99 1.55 -8.07
N THR A 270 -1.56 0.72 -7.19
CA THR A 270 -2.48 -0.36 -7.58
C THR A 270 -3.95 0.05 -7.60
N GLY A 271 -4.30 1.20 -7.03
CA GLY A 271 -5.68 1.64 -6.85
C GLY A 271 -6.40 0.91 -5.70
N VAL A 272 -5.65 0.29 -4.79
CA VAL A 272 -6.18 -0.25 -3.54
C VAL A 272 -6.53 0.91 -2.61
N ILE A 273 -7.69 0.81 -1.96
CA ILE A 273 -8.11 1.81 -0.97
C ILE A 273 -7.56 1.38 0.39
N ARG A 274 -6.76 2.23 1.02
CA ARG A 274 -6.26 1.98 2.37
C ARG A 274 -7.29 2.39 3.42
N ALA A 275 -7.61 1.47 4.34
CA ALA A 275 -8.30 1.80 5.59
C ALA A 275 -7.27 1.92 6.72
N LYS A 276 -7.44 2.86 7.66
CA LYS A 276 -6.53 3.04 8.81
C LYS A 276 -7.02 2.35 10.07
N THR A 277 -8.31 2.03 10.15
CA THR A 277 -8.91 1.33 11.30
C THR A 277 -9.93 0.29 10.86
N MET A 278 -10.28 -0.65 11.76
CA MET A 278 -11.36 -1.61 11.50
C MET A 278 -12.73 -0.91 11.31
N SER A 279 -12.98 0.16 12.07
CA SER A 279 -14.21 0.96 11.93
C SER A 279 -14.27 1.59 10.54
N GLU A 280 -13.16 2.16 10.07
CA GLU A 280 -13.05 2.72 8.73
C GLU A 280 -13.23 1.64 7.66
N LEU A 281 -12.59 0.47 7.78
CA LEU A 281 -12.71 -0.63 6.81
C LEU A 281 -14.17 -0.99 6.53
N PHE A 282 -14.98 -1.15 7.59
CA PHE A 282 -16.41 -1.46 7.44
C PHE A 282 -17.29 -0.25 7.14
N SER A 283 -16.89 0.95 7.58
CA SER A 283 -17.53 2.22 7.18
C SER A 283 -17.48 2.41 5.67
N LEU A 284 -16.32 2.18 5.06
CA LEU A 284 -16.13 2.19 3.62
C LEU A 284 -16.94 1.07 2.96
N ALA A 285 -16.79 -0.18 3.45
CA ALA A 285 -17.48 -1.33 2.89
C ALA A 285 -19.01 -1.16 2.78
N ARG A 286 -19.65 -0.46 3.74
CA ARG A 286 -21.08 -0.15 3.71
C ARG A 286 -21.47 0.64 2.47
N LEU A 287 -20.81 1.76 2.17
CA LEU A 287 -21.13 2.57 0.98
C LEU A 287 -20.80 1.84 -0.31
N PHE A 288 -19.63 1.20 -0.37
CA PHE A 288 -19.24 0.43 -1.55
C PHE A 288 -20.24 -0.70 -1.86
N SER A 289 -20.86 -1.32 -0.84
CA SER A 289 -21.78 -2.48 -1.04
C SER A 289 -23.07 -2.09 -1.72
N ASN A 290 -23.45 -0.83 -1.51
CA ASN A 290 -24.69 -0.25 -1.99
C ASN A 290 -24.49 0.61 -3.24
N THR A 291 -23.24 0.94 -3.60
CA THR A 291 -22.93 1.78 -4.74
C THR A 291 -22.94 1.00 -6.05
N LYS A 292 -23.63 1.54 -7.07
CA LYS A 292 -23.65 0.99 -8.43
C LYS A 292 -22.68 1.74 -9.33
N PHE A 293 -21.44 1.26 -9.42
CA PHE A 293 -20.35 1.94 -10.13
C PHE A 293 -20.58 2.09 -11.65
N GLU A 294 -21.40 1.25 -12.27
CA GLU A 294 -21.70 1.30 -13.73
C GLU A 294 -22.35 2.61 -14.16
N ASN A 295 -23.07 3.27 -13.25
CA ASN A 295 -23.79 4.53 -13.54
C ASN A 295 -22.96 5.76 -13.15
N LEU A 296 -21.71 5.58 -12.70
CA LEU A 296 -20.91 6.67 -12.17
C LEU A 296 -19.97 7.25 -13.23
N LYS A 297 -20.22 8.50 -13.66
CA LYS A 297 -19.22 9.35 -14.33
C LYS A 297 -17.93 9.45 -13.51
N PRO A 298 -16.73 9.60 -14.14
CA PRO A 298 -15.46 9.89 -13.47
C PRO A 298 -15.52 11.16 -12.61
N VAL A 299 -14.75 11.22 -11.52
CA VAL A 299 -15.25 11.82 -10.27
C VAL A 299 -14.45 12.98 -9.69
N GLN A 300 -13.32 13.40 -10.26
CA GLN A 300 -12.66 14.61 -9.73
C GLN A 300 -13.58 15.86 -9.70
N ASP A 301 -14.71 15.84 -10.43
CA ASP A 301 -15.72 16.89 -10.44
C ASP A 301 -17.05 16.54 -9.74
N ARG A 302 -17.19 15.41 -9.01
CA ARG A 302 -18.48 15.15 -8.33
C ARG A 302 -18.73 16.15 -7.24
N LYS A 303 -19.92 16.72 -7.28
CA LYS A 303 -20.34 17.79 -6.39
C LYS A 303 -21.56 17.38 -5.62
N PHE A 304 -21.46 17.42 -4.30
CA PHE A 304 -22.53 17.03 -3.40
C PHE A 304 -23.25 18.26 -2.85
N ILE A 305 -24.55 18.11 -2.59
CA ILE A 305 -25.26 19.01 -1.68
C ILE A 305 -25.39 18.37 -0.31
N ILE A 306 -25.51 19.19 0.72
CA ILE A 306 -25.89 18.76 2.07
C ILE A 306 -27.33 19.23 2.30
N ALA A 307 -28.22 18.30 2.66
CA ALA A 307 -29.56 18.61 3.14
C ALA A 307 -29.63 18.30 4.64
N THR A 308 -29.86 19.31 5.47
CA THR A 308 -29.79 19.18 6.94
C THR A 308 -30.95 19.90 7.62
N ASN A 309 -31.46 19.36 8.73
CA ASN A 309 -32.39 20.09 9.61
C ASN A 309 -31.67 20.85 10.74
N ALA A 310 -30.34 20.82 10.77
CA ALA A 310 -29.57 21.48 11.81
C ALA A 310 -28.27 22.07 11.26
N GLY A 311 -28.04 23.35 11.54
CA GLY A 311 -26.84 24.07 11.11
C GLY A 311 -25.53 23.51 11.67
N GLY A 312 -25.49 23.10 12.95
CA GLY A 312 -24.29 22.54 13.60
C GLY A 312 -23.70 21.33 12.85
N PRO A 313 -24.46 20.24 12.66
CA PRO A 313 -24.06 19.12 11.80
C PRO A 313 -23.68 19.54 10.36
N GLY A 314 -24.37 20.54 9.79
CA GLY A 314 -24.04 21.07 8.47
C GLY A 314 -22.65 21.72 8.40
N ILE A 315 -22.23 22.42 9.46
CA ILE A 315 -20.89 23.01 9.57
C ILE A 315 -19.83 21.91 9.67
N VAL A 316 -20.02 20.95 10.58
CA VAL A 316 -19.09 19.80 10.75
C VAL A 316 -18.95 19.02 9.45
N ALA A 317 -20.06 18.79 8.74
CA ALA A 317 -20.02 18.16 7.43
C ALA A 317 -19.24 19.01 6.42
N THR A 318 -19.45 20.32 6.38
CA THR A 318 -18.73 21.23 5.46
C THR A 318 -17.22 21.18 5.68
N ASP A 319 -16.77 21.24 6.93
CA ASP A 319 -15.35 21.13 7.30
C ASP A 319 -14.77 19.77 6.88
N ALA A 320 -15.55 18.69 7.02
CA ALA A 320 -15.15 17.35 6.58
C ALA A 320 -15.10 17.23 5.04
N PHE A 321 -16.02 17.84 4.30
CA PHE A 321 -15.94 17.89 2.83
C PHE A 321 -14.64 18.55 2.37
N GLU A 322 -14.24 19.66 3.01
CA GLU A 322 -12.96 20.32 2.73
C GLU A 322 -11.76 19.46 3.12
N THR A 323 -11.77 18.87 4.33
CA THR A 323 -10.70 18.01 4.85
C THR A 323 -10.42 16.79 3.96
N TYR A 324 -11.48 16.11 3.51
CA TYR A 324 -11.38 14.96 2.61
C TYR A 324 -11.33 15.36 1.12
N LYS A 325 -11.28 16.66 0.80
CA LYS A 325 -11.20 17.20 -0.57
C LYS A 325 -12.32 16.69 -1.47
N VAL A 326 -13.53 16.56 -0.92
CA VAL A 326 -14.75 16.25 -1.68
C VAL A 326 -15.45 17.57 -2.00
N SER A 327 -15.87 17.74 -3.25
CA SER A 327 -16.43 19.02 -3.69
C SER A 327 -17.89 19.18 -3.30
N LEU A 328 -18.24 20.36 -2.79
CA LEU A 328 -19.63 20.81 -2.60
C LEU A 328 -20.12 21.51 -3.86
N ALA A 329 -21.38 21.25 -4.23
CA ALA A 329 -22.01 21.89 -5.39
C ALA A 329 -22.24 23.38 -5.15
N GLN A 330 -21.85 24.20 -6.13
CA GLN A 330 -22.31 25.57 -6.26
C GLN A 330 -23.58 25.56 -7.11
N MET A 331 -24.74 25.63 -6.47
CA MET A 331 -26.04 25.64 -7.16
C MET A 331 -26.25 26.93 -7.94
N SER A 332 -26.89 26.83 -9.10
CA SER A 332 -27.30 27.95 -9.94
C SER A 332 -28.31 28.87 -9.25
N GLU A 333 -28.36 30.14 -9.66
CA GLU A 333 -29.33 31.11 -9.13
C GLU A 333 -30.79 30.68 -9.41
N GLU A 334 -31.05 29.97 -10.51
CA GLU A 334 -32.37 29.40 -10.81
C GLU A 334 -32.80 28.38 -9.75
N VAL A 335 -31.90 27.45 -9.38
CA VAL A 335 -32.16 26.42 -8.37
C VAL A 335 -32.32 27.05 -7.00
N LYS A 336 -31.49 28.03 -6.64
CA LYS A 336 -31.65 28.79 -5.38
C LYS A 336 -32.99 29.52 -5.30
N ALA A 337 -33.48 30.10 -6.41
CA ALA A 337 -34.78 30.75 -6.47
C ALA A 337 -35.93 29.76 -6.25
N LYS A 338 -35.87 28.57 -6.88
CA LYS A 338 -36.85 27.49 -6.66
C LYS A 338 -36.83 26.98 -5.21
N LEU A 339 -35.64 26.79 -4.63
CA LEU A 339 -35.50 26.41 -3.21
C LEU A 339 -36.10 27.47 -2.30
N ARG A 340 -35.85 28.76 -2.57
CA ARG A 340 -36.39 29.88 -1.77
C ARG A 340 -37.91 29.97 -1.85
N ALA A 341 -38.51 29.62 -2.98
CA ALA A 341 -39.96 29.58 -3.12
C ALA A 341 -40.61 28.37 -2.41
N ALA A 342 -39.88 27.26 -2.28
CA ALA A 342 -40.39 26.02 -1.66
C ALA A 342 -40.11 25.93 -0.14
N LEU A 343 -39.06 26.61 0.35
CA LEU A 343 -38.63 26.53 1.74
C LEU A 343 -38.98 27.82 2.52
N PRO A 344 -39.12 27.74 3.86
CA PRO A 344 -39.35 28.90 4.72
C PRO A 344 -38.29 30.01 4.56
N ALA A 345 -38.62 31.23 4.95
CA ALA A 345 -37.70 32.37 4.86
C ALA A 345 -36.44 32.17 5.71
N GLU A 346 -36.57 31.45 6.83
CA GLU A 346 -35.50 31.14 7.78
C GLU A 346 -34.52 30.10 7.23
N ALA A 347 -34.95 29.28 6.26
CA ALA A 347 -34.13 28.23 5.66
C ALA A 347 -32.92 28.81 4.88
N SER A 348 -31.81 28.07 4.92
CA SER A 348 -30.68 28.35 4.03
C SER A 348 -30.89 27.65 2.69
N VAL A 349 -30.81 28.40 1.60
CA VAL A 349 -30.82 27.87 0.21
C VAL A 349 -29.41 27.83 -0.38
N LYS A 350 -28.38 28.04 0.44
CA LYS A 350 -26.97 27.81 0.06
C LYS A 350 -26.67 26.31 0.18
N ASN A 351 -25.42 25.91 -0.01
CA ASN A 351 -24.95 24.58 0.32
C ASN A 351 -24.08 24.70 1.58
N PRO A 352 -24.48 24.16 2.75
CA PRO A 352 -25.66 23.30 3.00
C PRO A 352 -27.04 23.96 2.85
N VAL A 353 -28.01 23.17 2.38
CA VAL A 353 -29.44 23.49 2.40
C VAL A 353 -29.99 23.13 3.78
N ASP A 354 -30.24 24.16 4.60
CA ASP A 354 -30.77 24.00 5.98
C ASP A 354 -32.30 24.12 5.95
N VAL A 355 -32.99 23.00 6.17
CA VAL A 355 -34.46 22.89 6.15
C VAL A 355 -35.11 23.23 7.50
N ILE A 356 -34.32 23.65 8.49
CA ILE A 356 -34.71 24.03 9.86
C ILE A 356 -35.12 22.84 10.73
N GLY A 357 -34.93 22.97 12.05
CA GLY A 357 -35.05 21.87 13.02
C GLY A 357 -36.43 21.23 13.17
N ASP A 358 -37.50 21.91 12.74
CA ASP A 358 -38.88 21.39 12.74
C ASP A 358 -39.28 20.78 11.39
N ALA A 359 -38.32 20.52 10.49
CA ALA A 359 -38.58 20.07 9.13
C ALA A 359 -39.44 18.79 9.05
N PRO A 360 -40.64 18.84 8.44
CA PRO A 360 -41.33 17.64 8.00
C PRO A 360 -40.60 17.02 6.79
N PRO A 361 -40.84 15.74 6.47
CA PRO A 361 -40.20 15.05 5.36
C PRO A 361 -40.32 15.78 4.01
N LYS A 362 -41.42 16.50 3.78
CA LYS A 362 -41.63 17.28 2.56
C LYS A 362 -40.54 18.34 2.33
N ARG A 363 -40.00 18.99 3.38
CA ARG A 363 -38.91 19.97 3.21
C ARG A 363 -37.62 19.30 2.75
N TYR A 364 -37.30 18.11 3.27
CA TYR A 364 -36.18 17.31 2.77
C TYR A 364 -36.39 16.92 1.31
N GLN A 365 -37.60 16.49 0.95
CA GLN A 365 -37.93 16.13 -0.43
C GLN A 365 -37.71 17.32 -1.37
N ASP A 366 -38.28 18.49 -1.03
CA ASP A 366 -38.16 19.69 -1.86
C ASP A 366 -36.70 20.14 -1.97
N ALA A 367 -35.95 20.13 -0.86
CA ALA A 367 -34.53 20.46 -0.86
C ALA A 367 -33.72 19.55 -1.80
N ILE A 368 -33.92 18.23 -1.74
CA ILE A 368 -33.15 17.26 -2.53
C ILE A 368 -33.59 17.29 -3.99
N GLU A 369 -34.89 17.19 -4.28
CA GLU A 369 -35.40 17.10 -5.65
C GLU A 369 -35.15 18.37 -6.46
N ILE A 370 -35.29 19.55 -5.86
CA ILE A 370 -34.99 20.83 -6.52
C ILE A 370 -33.49 20.94 -6.78
N SER A 371 -32.64 20.57 -5.80
CA SER A 371 -31.17 20.58 -5.97
C SER A 371 -30.72 19.63 -7.08
N PHE A 372 -31.35 18.46 -7.21
CA PHE A 372 -31.04 17.48 -8.26
C PHE A 372 -31.44 17.92 -9.68
N GLN A 373 -32.20 19.02 -9.82
CA GLN A 373 -32.43 19.64 -11.14
C GLN A 373 -31.19 20.36 -11.66
N ASP A 374 -30.24 20.72 -10.78
CA ASP A 374 -28.96 21.30 -11.21
C ASP A 374 -28.07 20.21 -11.85
N PRO A 375 -27.59 20.39 -13.08
CA PRO A 375 -26.70 19.42 -13.71
C PRO A 375 -25.36 19.27 -12.99
N ASN A 376 -24.98 20.23 -12.12
CA ASN A 376 -23.75 20.20 -11.33
C ASN A 376 -23.88 19.43 -10.01
N VAL A 377 -25.03 18.83 -9.69
CA VAL A 377 -25.22 18.10 -8.42
C VAL A 377 -25.23 16.60 -8.68
N ASP A 378 -24.26 15.86 -8.14
CA ASP A 378 -24.10 14.41 -8.36
C ASP A 378 -24.60 13.55 -7.22
N GLY A 379 -24.86 14.15 -6.06
CA GLY A 379 -25.31 13.43 -4.88
C GLY A 379 -25.71 14.34 -3.73
N CYS A 380 -26.21 13.72 -2.68
CA CYS A 380 -26.67 14.40 -1.47
C CYS A 380 -26.18 13.65 -0.23
N LEU A 381 -25.60 14.40 0.72
CA LEU A 381 -25.48 13.97 2.11
C LEU A 381 -26.70 14.48 2.88
N VAL A 382 -27.56 13.57 3.34
CA VAL A 382 -28.74 13.91 4.15
C VAL A 382 -28.39 13.77 5.63
N LEU A 383 -28.44 14.89 6.36
CA LEU A 383 -28.19 14.94 7.79
C LEU A 383 -29.53 15.08 8.53
N VAL A 384 -29.73 14.21 9.51
CA VAL A 384 -30.94 14.23 10.34
C VAL A 384 -30.52 14.18 11.80
N THR A 385 -31.06 15.10 12.59
CA THR A 385 -30.96 15.11 14.05
C THR A 385 -32.34 14.90 14.68
N PRO A 386 -32.43 14.35 15.90
CA PRO A 386 -33.71 14.05 16.53
C PRO A 386 -34.25 15.28 17.27
N GLN A 387 -35.05 16.10 16.61
CA GLN A 387 -35.97 17.05 17.27
C GLN A 387 -37.33 16.39 17.50
N ALA A 388 -38.12 16.96 18.43
CA ALA A 388 -39.44 16.43 18.77
C ALA A 388 -40.40 16.37 17.57
N GLN A 389 -40.23 17.25 16.58
CA GLN A 389 -41.05 17.34 15.36
C GLN A 389 -40.47 16.54 14.19
N THR A 390 -39.20 16.16 14.26
CA THR A 390 -38.53 15.41 13.19
C THR A 390 -39.15 14.02 13.09
N ARG A 391 -39.34 13.53 11.86
CA ARG A 391 -39.91 12.20 11.58
C ARG A 391 -38.89 11.31 10.87
N PRO A 392 -37.91 10.73 11.58
CA PRO A 392 -36.79 10.00 10.97
C PRO A 392 -37.24 8.83 10.08
N LEU A 393 -38.28 8.09 10.47
CA LEU A 393 -38.76 6.95 9.67
C LEU A 393 -39.27 7.39 8.29
N GLU A 394 -40.02 8.49 8.24
CA GLU A 394 -40.54 9.04 6.99
C GLU A 394 -39.42 9.64 6.13
N VAL A 395 -38.43 10.32 6.74
CA VAL A 395 -37.26 10.84 6.00
C VAL A 395 -36.39 9.68 5.48
N ALA A 396 -36.25 8.60 6.24
CA ALA A 396 -35.55 7.40 5.79
C ALA A 396 -36.22 6.77 4.57
N GLN A 397 -37.53 6.58 4.62
CA GLN A 397 -38.30 6.06 3.48
C GLN A 397 -38.19 6.98 2.26
N LEU A 398 -38.27 8.30 2.47
CA LEU A 398 -38.06 9.30 1.42
C LEU A 398 -36.69 9.14 0.74
N CYS A 399 -35.60 8.95 1.49
CA CYS A 399 -34.27 8.74 0.92
C CYS A 399 -34.23 7.50 0.01
N VAL A 400 -34.89 6.40 0.41
CA VAL A 400 -35.00 5.17 -0.38
C VAL A 400 -35.77 5.44 -1.68
N ASP A 401 -36.91 6.13 -1.59
CA ASP A 401 -37.76 6.46 -2.74
C ASP A 401 -37.03 7.38 -3.73
N LEU A 402 -36.31 8.38 -3.22
CA LEU A 402 -35.52 9.32 -4.03
C LEU A 402 -34.34 8.62 -4.72
N GLN A 403 -33.64 7.71 -4.05
CA GLN A 403 -32.54 6.95 -4.68
C GLN A 403 -33.06 6.06 -5.81
N ALA A 404 -34.25 5.48 -5.65
CA ALA A 404 -34.90 4.68 -6.69
C ALA A 404 -35.31 5.53 -7.90
N LYS A 405 -35.77 6.76 -7.65
CA LYS A 405 -36.14 7.76 -8.68
C LYS A 405 -34.92 8.33 -9.42
N TYR A 406 -33.86 8.65 -8.70
CA TYR A 406 -32.65 9.30 -9.22
C TYR A 406 -31.46 8.34 -9.23
N LYS A 407 -31.50 7.35 -10.13
CA LYS A 407 -30.53 6.24 -10.19
C LYS A 407 -29.08 6.64 -10.49
N ASP A 408 -28.88 7.84 -11.04
CA ASP A 408 -27.56 8.39 -11.40
C ASP A 408 -26.98 9.30 -10.29
N LYS A 409 -27.76 9.57 -9.24
CA LYS A 409 -27.34 10.35 -8.08
C LYS A 409 -26.99 9.41 -6.91
N ILE A 410 -26.06 9.84 -6.06
CA ILE A 410 -25.69 9.11 -4.85
C ILE A 410 -26.33 9.79 -3.64
N ILE A 411 -27.17 9.08 -2.90
CA ILE A 411 -27.70 9.54 -1.61
C ILE A 411 -26.98 8.78 -0.48
N VAL A 412 -26.34 9.54 0.40
CA VAL A 412 -25.73 9.04 1.64
C VAL A 412 -26.38 9.74 2.82
N THR A 413 -26.55 9.06 3.94
CA THR A 413 -27.21 9.65 5.10
C THR A 413 -26.33 9.61 6.34
N ALA A 414 -26.47 10.63 7.19
CA ALA A 414 -26.03 10.54 8.58
C ALA A 414 -27.18 10.93 9.51
N PHE A 415 -27.87 9.91 10.01
CA PHE A 415 -28.95 10.05 10.97
C PHE A 415 -28.33 9.99 12.36
N MET A 416 -27.96 11.16 12.86
CA MET A 416 -27.23 11.32 14.11
C MET A 416 -28.15 11.03 15.29
N GLY A 417 -27.74 10.14 16.19
CA GLY A 417 -28.52 9.80 17.38
C GLY A 417 -28.24 8.39 17.87
N GLY A 418 -29.09 7.90 18.79
CA GLY A 418 -29.02 6.55 19.32
C GLY A 418 -30.33 5.79 19.06
N ALA A 419 -30.97 5.32 20.12
CA ALA A 419 -32.19 4.49 20.04
C ALA A 419 -33.27 5.02 19.08
N GLY A 420 -33.51 6.33 19.06
CA GLY A 420 -34.52 6.96 18.18
C GLY A 420 -34.22 6.91 16.68
N MET A 421 -32.99 6.55 16.27
CA MET A 421 -32.59 6.45 14.86
C MET A 421 -32.45 5.01 14.36
N ILE A 422 -32.49 4.00 15.24
CA ILE A 422 -32.22 2.59 14.87
C ILE A 422 -33.20 2.09 13.81
N GLU A 423 -34.50 2.34 13.99
CA GLU A 423 -35.52 1.90 13.02
C GLU A 423 -35.38 2.61 11.67
N ALA A 424 -35.05 3.91 11.67
CA ALA A 424 -34.78 4.66 10.44
C ALA A 424 -33.55 4.12 9.71
N ALA A 425 -32.47 3.83 10.44
CA ALA A 425 -31.27 3.20 9.89
C ALA A 425 -31.56 1.81 9.30
N ASN A 426 -32.47 1.03 9.91
CA ASN A 426 -32.90 -0.26 9.37
C ASN A 426 -33.70 -0.12 8.07
N ILE A 427 -34.56 0.91 7.95
CA ILE A 427 -35.26 1.23 6.69
C ILE A 427 -34.25 1.56 5.59
N LEU A 428 -33.29 2.43 5.90
CA LEU A 428 -32.22 2.83 4.99
C LEU A 428 -31.39 1.62 4.53
N ALA A 429 -30.95 0.77 5.47
CA ALA A 429 -30.17 -0.42 5.17
C ALA A 429 -30.93 -1.41 4.27
N LYS A 430 -32.22 -1.66 4.54
CA LYS A 430 -33.07 -2.52 3.69
C LYS A 430 -33.30 -1.92 2.30
N GLY A 431 -33.37 -0.59 2.20
CA GLY A 431 -33.47 0.14 0.94
C GLY A 431 -32.14 0.30 0.18
N GLY A 432 -31.03 -0.20 0.74
CA GLY A 432 -29.70 -0.06 0.14
C GLY A 432 -29.12 1.35 0.25
N ILE A 433 -29.53 2.13 1.24
CA ILE A 433 -28.97 3.45 1.55
C ILE A 433 -28.01 3.33 2.73
N SER A 434 -26.79 3.83 2.56
CA SER A 434 -25.78 3.78 3.61
C SER A 434 -25.98 4.91 4.63
N ASN A 435 -26.22 4.51 5.88
CA ASN A 435 -26.36 5.41 7.01
C ASN A 435 -25.13 5.37 7.94
N TYR A 436 -24.76 6.55 8.44
CA TYR A 436 -23.69 6.76 9.40
C TYR A 436 -24.21 7.51 10.63
N ASP A 437 -23.50 7.36 11.75
CA ASP A 437 -23.87 8.03 13.01
C ASP A 437 -23.37 9.49 13.04
N PHE A 438 -22.36 9.80 12.22
CA PHE A 438 -21.70 11.09 12.10
C PHE A 438 -21.38 11.40 10.63
N PRO A 439 -21.26 12.69 10.24
CA PRO A 439 -20.98 13.06 8.85
C PRO A 439 -19.58 12.68 8.35
N GLU A 440 -18.55 12.69 9.21
CA GLU A 440 -17.16 12.51 8.80
C GLU A 440 -16.89 11.12 8.19
N PRO A 441 -17.35 10.00 8.79
CA PRO A 441 -17.23 8.68 8.17
C PRO A 441 -18.00 8.57 6.85
N ALA A 442 -19.14 9.24 6.72
CA ALA A 442 -19.92 9.26 5.48
C ALA A 442 -19.15 9.96 4.36
N ILE A 443 -18.53 11.10 4.65
CA ILE A 443 -17.77 11.91 3.69
C ILE A 443 -16.45 11.21 3.32
N GLN A 444 -15.80 10.55 4.28
CA GLN A 444 -14.64 9.70 4.01
C GLN A 444 -15.00 8.55 3.05
N ALA A 445 -16.15 7.91 3.24
CA ALA A 445 -16.64 6.88 2.33
C ALA A 445 -16.97 7.45 0.94
N ILE A 446 -17.59 8.63 0.87
CA ILE A 446 -17.83 9.35 -0.40
C ILE A 446 -16.49 9.59 -1.10
N HIS A 447 -15.47 10.11 -0.40
CA HIS A 447 -14.14 10.34 -0.95
C HIS A 447 -13.54 9.06 -1.55
N ALA A 448 -13.63 7.93 -0.84
CA ALA A 448 -13.10 6.67 -1.33
C ALA A 448 -13.86 6.14 -2.56
N VAL A 449 -15.20 6.23 -2.58
CA VAL A 449 -16.02 5.88 -3.76
C VAL A 449 -15.65 6.76 -4.95
N CYS A 450 -15.44 8.05 -4.69
CA CYS A 450 -15.00 9.02 -5.67
C CYS A 450 -13.63 8.65 -6.27
N HIS A 451 -12.66 8.33 -5.41
CA HIS A 451 -11.34 7.87 -5.81
C HIS A 451 -11.43 6.57 -6.65
N TYR A 452 -12.21 5.58 -6.19
CA TYR A 452 -12.37 4.30 -6.87
C TYR A 452 -12.94 4.42 -8.29
N ALA A 453 -13.89 5.32 -8.49
CA ALA A 453 -14.43 5.58 -9.82
C ALA A 453 -13.33 6.05 -10.80
N ASN A 454 -12.33 6.80 -10.32
CA ASN A 454 -11.17 7.16 -11.14
C ASN A 454 -10.32 5.92 -11.45
N VAL A 455 -10.00 5.10 -10.44
CA VAL A 455 -9.26 3.83 -10.62
C VAL A 455 -9.87 2.95 -11.70
N ARG A 456 -11.21 2.80 -11.69
CA ARG A 456 -11.94 2.03 -12.70
C ARG A 456 -11.85 2.62 -14.11
N SER A 457 -11.80 3.94 -14.23
CA SER A 457 -11.74 4.65 -15.52
C SER A 457 -10.32 4.81 -16.09
N THR A 458 -9.29 4.69 -15.25
CA THR A 458 -7.89 4.82 -15.67
C THR A 458 -7.54 3.67 -16.61
N PRO A 459 -7.01 3.97 -17.82
CA PRO A 459 -6.56 2.94 -18.75
C PRO A 459 -5.54 1.99 -18.10
N ALA A 460 -5.48 0.74 -18.58
CA ALA A 460 -4.41 -0.15 -18.19
C ALA A 460 -3.05 0.44 -18.57
N ILE A 461 -2.11 0.41 -17.61
CA ILE A 461 -0.68 0.78 -17.61
C ILE A 461 -0.23 1.61 -18.84
N PRO A 462 0.21 2.88 -18.67
CA PRO A 462 0.83 3.64 -19.75
C PRO A 462 1.97 2.87 -20.44
N ALA A 463 2.23 3.15 -21.71
CA ALA A 463 3.36 2.57 -22.44
C ALA A 463 4.66 2.67 -21.62
N GLN A 464 5.51 1.64 -21.66
CA GLN A 464 6.79 1.62 -20.95
C GLN A 464 7.52 2.94 -21.16
N THR A 465 7.91 3.60 -20.06
CA THR A 465 8.73 4.81 -20.11
C THR A 465 9.98 4.51 -20.96
N PRO A 466 10.25 5.30 -22.01
CA PRO A 466 11.42 5.07 -22.87
C PRO A 466 12.71 4.99 -22.04
N ASP A 467 13.61 4.08 -22.38
CA ASP A 467 14.93 4.00 -21.73
C ASP A 467 15.70 5.31 -21.99
N MET A 468 15.89 6.09 -20.92
CA MET A 468 16.64 7.35 -20.95
C MET A 468 18.11 7.16 -20.56
N CYS A 469 18.48 6.01 -20.00
CA CYS A 469 19.85 5.66 -19.65
C CYS A 469 20.63 5.11 -20.85
N ASP A 470 19.92 4.63 -21.89
CA ASP A 470 20.51 4.00 -23.07
C ASP A 470 21.41 2.83 -22.64
N PHE A 471 20.83 1.83 -21.97
CA PHE A 471 21.58 0.70 -21.42
C PHE A 471 22.08 -0.25 -22.51
N THR A 472 23.22 0.10 -23.11
CA THR A 472 23.96 -0.83 -23.98
C THR A 472 24.58 -1.97 -23.16
N GLU A 473 24.83 -3.10 -23.81
CA GLU A 473 25.47 -4.27 -23.15
C GLU A 473 26.82 -3.91 -22.53
N ALA A 474 27.60 -3.04 -23.18
CA ALA A 474 28.88 -2.55 -22.68
C ALA A 474 28.74 -1.74 -21.38
N LYS A 475 27.78 -0.80 -21.32
CA LYS A 475 27.49 -0.02 -20.10
C LYS A 475 27.06 -0.93 -18.96
N VAL A 476 26.16 -1.88 -19.22
CA VAL A 476 25.67 -2.81 -18.20
C VAL A 476 26.81 -3.67 -17.63
N LYS A 477 27.67 -4.22 -18.50
CA LYS A 477 28.86 -4.98 -18.07
C LYS A 477 29.82 -4.13 -17.23
N ARG A 478 30.04 -2.86 -17.60
CA ARG A 478 30.94 -2.00 -16.82
C ARG A 478 30.38 -1.68 -15.44
N ILE A 479 29.09 -1.36 -15.32
CA ILE A 479 28.44 -1.11 -14.02
C ILE A 479 28.52 -2.36 -13.13
N ALA A 480 28.24 -3.54 -13.68
CA ALA A 480 28.37 -4.80 -12.94
C ALA A 480 29.82 -5.08 -12.49
N ALA A 481 30.81 -4.75 -13.33
CA ALA A 481 32.23 -4.87 -12.97
C ALA A 481 32.59 -3.99 -11.77
N ILE A 482 32.11 -2.74 -11.72
CA ILE A 482 32.32 -1.82 -10.58
C ILE A 482 31.78 -2.44 -9.28
N PHE A 483 30.59 -3.05 -9.31
CA PHE A 483 30.04 -3.73 -8.13
C PHE A 483 30.88 -4.92 -7.68
N ASN A 484 31.43 -5.69 -8.63
CA ASN A 484 32.28 -6.84 -8.32
C ASN A 484 33.64 -6.41 -7.78
N GLU A 485 34.23 -5.34 -8.32
CA GLU A 485 35.46 -4.72 -7.82
C GLU A 485 35.28 -4.25 -6.37
N ALA A 486 34.17 -3.56 -6.06
CA ALA A 486 33.86 -3.14 -4.70
C ALA A 486 33.69 -4.32 -3.72
N ARG A 487 33.03 -5.40 -4.15
CA ARG A 487 32.87 -6.62 -3.34
C ARG A 487 34.19 -7.36 -3.14
N ALA A 488 35.05 -7.42 -4.16
CA ALA A 488 36.38 -8.02 -4.05
C ALA A 488 37.25 -7.30 -3.00
N ASP A 489 37.04 -5.99 -2.86
CA ASP A 489 37.64 -5.16 -1.81
C ASP A 489 36.93 -5.28 -0.44
N ASN A 490 35.94 -6.17 -0.28
CA ASN A 490 35.07 -6.31 0.89
C ASN A 490 34.33 -5.02 1.27
N ARG A 491 33.90 -4.24 0.26
CA ARG A 491 33.12 -3.02 0.44
C ARG A 491 31.70 -3.18 -0.08
N THR A 492 30.77 -2.53 0.60
CA THR A 492 29.37 -2.36 0.16
C THR A 492 29.07 -0.92 -0.22
N VAL A 493 29.95 0.02 0.10
CA VAL A 493 29.83 1.43 -0.28
C VAL A 493 30.81 1.72 -1.42
N LEU A 494 30.29 2.28 -2.51
CA LEU A 494 31.11 2.68 -3.64
C LEU A 494 31.89 3.96 -3.33
N LEU A 495 33.11 4.03 -3.86
CA LEU A 495 33.95 5.22 -3.81
C LEU A 495 33.43 6.29 -4.79
N SER A 496 33.75 7.57 -4.54
CA SER A 496 33.21 8.68 -5.33
C SER A 496 33.49 8.55 -6.84
N HIS A 497 34.66 8.05 -7.22
CA HIS A 497 35.02 7.87 -8.63
C HIS A 497 34.24 6.72 -9.31
N GLU A 498 33.96 5.63 -8.58
CA GLU A 498 33.12 4.52 -9.03
C GLU A 498 31.68 5.01 -9.28
N THR A 499 31.14 5.78 -8.34
CA THR A 499 29.81 6.39 -8.45
C THR A 499 29.73 7.41 -9.60
N SER A 500 30.75 8.26 -9.76
CA SER A 500 30.85 9.24 -10.85
C SER A 500 30.88 8.57 -12.23
N GLU A 501 31.58 7.43 -12.35
CA GLU A 501 31.61 6.64 -13.57
C GLU A 501 30.21 6.08 -13.91
N ILE A 502 29.51 5.49 -12.94
CA ILE A 502 28.13 5.00 -13.13
C ILE A 502 27.21 6.12 -13.64
N PHE A 503 27.29 7.30 -13.03
CA PHE A 503 26.48 8.47 -13.40
C PHE A 503 26.79 8.97 -14.81
N THR A 504 28.07 8.96 -15.19
CA THR A 504 28.49 9.27 -16.56
C THR A 504 27.92 8.26 -17.56
N LEU A 505 27.93 6.97 -17.23
CA LEU A 505 27.42 5.91 -18.11
C LEU A 505 25.90 6.01 -18.35
N ILE A 506 25.13 6.54 -17.39
CA ILE A 506 23.69 6.82 -17.54
C ILE A 506 23.39 8.27 -18.00
N GLY A 507 24.43 9.04 -18.31
CA GLY A 507 24.31 10.41 -18.81
C GLY A 507 23.72 11.40 -17.80
N VAL A 508 24.01 11.25 -16.52
CA VAL A 508 23.74 12.27 -15.50
C VAL A 508 25.01 13.10 -15.30
N GLU A 509 24.89 14.42 -15.44
CA GLU A 509 26.02 15.33 -15.29
C GLU A 509 26.44 15.42 -13.81
N ALA A 510 27.67 15.01 -13.53
CA ALA A 510 28.32 15.11 -12.23
C ALA A 510 29.69 15.77 -12.39
N PRO A 511 30.18 16.52 -11.38
CA PRO A 511 31.52 17.08 -11.42
C PRO A 511 32.56 15.98 -11.62
N LYS A 512 33.51 16.23 -12.52
CA LYS A 512 34.59 15.29 -12.78
C LYS A 512 35.42 15.13 -11.51
N THR A 513 35.68 13.88 -11.14
CA THR A 513 36.37 13.49 -9.93
C THR A 513 37.55 12.56 -10.24
N LYS A 514 38.65 12.72 -9.50
CA LYS A 514 39.79 11.77 -9.47
C LYS A 514 40.22 11.48 -8.04
N LEU A 515 40.69 10.25 -7.78
CA LEU A 515 41.26 9.86 -6.49
C LEU A 515 42.78 10.02 -6.52
N ALA A 516 43.33 10.94 -5.72
CA ALA A 516 44.76 11.05 -5.50
C ALA A 516 45.18 10.25 -4.26
N THR A 517 46.28 9.50 -4.36
CA THR A 517 46.89 8.79 -3.22
C THR A 517 48.18 9.45 -2.73
N SER A 518 48.59 10.56 -3.35
CA SER A 518 49.74 11.37 -2.95
C SER A 518 49.52 12.85 -3.29
N ALA A 519 50.26 13.74 -2.61
CA ALA A 519 50.23 15.18 -2.88
C ALA A 519 50.61 15.53 -4.34
N ALA A 520 51.56 14.79 -4.95
CA ALA A 520 51.96 14.98 -6.34
C ALA A 520 50.83 14.63 -7.33
N GLN A 521 50.11 13.54 -7.06
CA GLN A 521 48.91 13.19 -7.85
C GLN A 521 47.79 14.20 -7.65
N ALA A 522 47.59 14.71 -6.43
CA ALA A 522 46.57 15.72 -6.15
C ALA A 522 46.81 17.00 -6.97
N ALA A 523 48.05 17.48 -7.03
CA ALA A 523 48.46 18.61 -7.86
C ALA A 523 48.17 18.37 -9.35
N THR A 524 48.62 17.22 -9.87
CA THR A 524 48.42 16.85 -11.28
C THR A 524 46.95 16.77 -11.66
N PHE A 525 46.14 16.07 -10.85
CA PHE A 525 44.71 15.93 -11.11
C PHE A 525 43.95 17.24 -10.96
N ALA A 526 44.38 18.12 -10.05
CA ALA A 526 43.78 19.45 -9.90
C ALA A 526 44.01 20.33 -11.14
N GLU A 527 45.21 20.27 -11.74
CA GLU A 527 45.49 20.98 -13.00
C GLU A 527 44.64 20.44 -14.16
N GLU A 528 44.56 19.11 -14.29
CA GLU A 528 43.75 18.46 -15.34
C GLU A 528 42.26 18.78 -15.24
N LEU A 529 41.73 18.86 -14.01
CA LEU A 529 40.32 19.16 -13.75
C LEU A 529 39.97 20.66 -13.85
N LYS A 530 41.00 21.51 -13.94
CA LYS A 530 40.93 22.98 -13.97
C LYS A 530 40.42 23.59 -12.66
N TYR A 531 41.02 24.72 -12.30
CA TYR A 531 40.71 25.44 -11.06
C TYR A 531 39.45 26.32 -11.17
N PRO A 532 38.75 26.59 -10.04
CA PRO A 532 39.02 26.03 -8.73
C PRO A 532 38.55 24.57 -8.58
N VAL A 533 39.22 23.81 -7.72
CA VAL A 533 38.82 22.43 -7.35
C VAL A 533 38.44 22.33 -5.88
N VAL A 534 37.69 21.28 -5.55
CA VAL A 534 37.34 20.86 -4.20
C VAL A 534 38.11 19.59 -3.88
N MET A 535 38.64 19.50 -2.66
CA MET A 535 39.38 18.34 -2.18
C MET A 535 38.67 17.72 -0.97
N LYS A 536 38.39 16.41 -1.01
CA LYS A 536 37.63 15.70 0.03
C LYS A 536 38.30 14.39 0.44
N ILE A 537 38.36 14.07 1.73
CA ILE A 537 38.89 12.78 2.21
C ILE A 537 38.07 11.60 1.68
N VAL A 538 38.76 10.52 1.30
CA VAL A 538 38.14 9.24 0.92
C VAL A 538 38.51 8.18 1.94
N SER A 539 37.51 7.79 2.75
CA SER A 539 37.64 6.72 3.74
C SER A 539 36.28 6.05 3.94
N PRO A 540 36.19 4.70 3.95
CA PRO A 540 34.96 3.99 4.26
C PRO A 540 34.38 4.31 5.65
N GLN A 541 35.24 4.69 6.60
CA GLN A 541 34.85 4.93 7.99
C GLN A 541 34.55 6.40 8.30
N ILE A 542 34.87 7.35 7.41
CA ILE A 542 34.62 8.78 7.60
C ILE A 542 33.38 9.20 6.81
N MET A 543 32.24 9.21 7.48
CA MET A 543 30.94 9.55 6.89
C MET A 543 30.73 11.06 6.75
N HIS A 544 30.95 11.84 7.82
CA HIS A 544 30.86 13.29 7.79
C HIS A 544 32.25 13.92 7.58
N LYS A 545 32.63 14.04 6.31
CA LYS A 545 33.96 14.52 5.89
C LYS A 545 34.30 15.92 6.43
N SER A 546 33.31 16.81 6.55
CA SER A 546 33.50 18.18 7.03
C SER A 546 33.88 18.23 8.52
N ASP A 547 33.34 17.33 9.34
CA ASP A 547 33.52 17.36 10.80
C ASP A 547 34.95 17.05 11.23
N CYS A 548 35.64 16.20 10.47
CA CYS A 548 37.06 15.92 10.70
C CYS A 548 37.99 16.94 10.02
N GLY A 549 37.47 17.97 9.34
CA GLY A 549 38.28 18.87 8.52
C GLY A 549 38.79 18.23 7.23
N GLY A 550 38.08 17.20 6.74
CA GLY A 550 38.43 16.45 5.55
C GLY A 550 37.89 17.05 4.24
N VAL A 551 37.45 18.31 4.23
CA VAL A 551 36.96 19.02 3.02
C VAL A 551 37.64 20.38 2.91
N ILE A 552 38.26 20.67 1.78
CA ILE A 552 38.83 21.99 1.43
C ILE A 552 38.21 22.44 0.11
N LEU A 553 37.61 23.64 0.10
CA LEU A 553 36.95 24.22 -1.06
C LEU A 553 37.84 25.30 -1.70
N GLY A 554 37.68 25.49 -3.02
CA GLY A 554 38.23 26.66 -3.70
C GLY A 554 39.75 26.66 -3.87
N VAL A 555 40.36 25.48 -4.00
CA VAL A 555 41.79 25.31 -4.28
C VAL A 555 42.10 25.86 -5.67
N LYS A 556 43.10 26.75 -5.80
CA LYS A 556 43.28 27.59 -7.00
C LYS A 556 44.50 27.25 -7.86
N ASN A 557 45.42 26.44 -7.35
CA ASN A 557 46.66 26.07 -8.03
C ASN A 557 47.24 24.75 -7.50
N ALA A 558 48.28 24.24 -8.17
CA ALA A 558 48.89 22.95 -7.88
C ALA A 558 49.57 22.89 -6.51
N GLU A 559 50.17 24.00 -6.08
CA GLU A 559 50.84 24.10 -4.78
C GLU A 559 49.82 24.03 -3.63
N GLU A 560 48.72 24.78 -3.74
CA GLU A 560 47.60 24.70 -2.81
C GLU A 560 46.99 23.30 -2.77
N ALA A 561 46.88 22.61 -3.91
CA ALA A 561 46.36 21.24 -3.97
C ALA A 561 47.26 20.24 -3.23
N ALA A 562 48.58 20.31 -3.44
CA ALA A 562 49.52 19.46 -2.72
C ALA A 562 49.47 19.69 -1.19
N LYS A 563 49.47 20.96 -0.76
CA LYS A 563 49.34 21.31 0.67
C LYS A 563 47.99 20.87 1.27
N SER A 564 46.91 21.01 0.51
CA SER A 564 45.58 20.61 0.92
C SER A 564 45.46 19.09 1.08
N PHE A 565 46.16 18.31 0.24
CA PHE A 565 46.23 16.85 0.36
C PHE A 565 46.79 16.44 1.72
N ASP A 566 47.98 16.96 2.06
CA ASP A 566 48.66 16.61 3.32
C ASP A 566 47.82 17.03 4.53
N LEU A 567 47.24 18.23 4.49
CA LEU A 567 46.38 18.74 5.57
C LEU A 567 45.12 17.88 5.75
N ILE A 568 44.45 17.48 4.67
CA ILE A 568 43.26 16.62 4.74
C ILE A 568 43.61 15.24 5.32
N MET A 569 44.72 14.64 4.89
CA MET A 569 45.18 13.34 5.39
C MET A 569 45.55 13.40 6.88
N GLU A 570 46.21 14.47 7.31
CA GLU A 570 46.55 14.71 8.72
C GLU A 570 45.29 14.90 9.58
N ASN A 571 44.38 15.76 9.13
CA ASN A 571 43.09 16.01 9.78
C ASN A 571 42.28 14.72 9.94
N ALA A 572 42.16 13.93 8.87
CA ALA A 572 41.46 12.65 8.90
C ALA A 572 42.10 11.65 9.87
N LYS A 573 43.44 11.61 9.96
CA LYS A 573 44.17 10.72 10.87
C LYS A 573 44.05 11.15 12.34
N THR A 574 44.00 12.45 12.61
CA THR A 574 44.01 13.01 13.98
C THR A 574 42.62 13.19 14.56
N ARG A 575 41.65 13.61 13.74
CA ARG A 575 40.28 13.96 14.13
C ARG A 575 39.23 12.95 13.67
N GLY A 576 39.59 12.08 12.71
CA GLY A 576 38.71 11.00 12.27
C GLY A 576 38.68 9.81 13.24
N PRO A 577 37.83 8.79 12.96
CA PRO A 577 37.76 7.58 13.78
C PRO A 577 39.11 6.85 13.87
N LYS A 578 39.47 6.37 15.05
CA LYS A 578 40.71 5.62 15.26
C LYS A 578 40.72 4.34 14.41
N GLY A 579 41.79 4.15 13.63
CA GLY A 579 41.92 3.00 12.73
C GLY A 579 41.15 3.13 11.41
N ALA A 580 40.62 4.31 11.08
CA ALA A 580 40.03 4.57 9.78
C ALA A 580 41.05 4.32 8.65
N GLU A 581 40.61 3.61 7.62
CA GLU A 581 41.41 3.37 6.44
C GLU A 581 41.30 4.59 5.52
N LEU A 582 42.39 5.31 5.33
CA LEU A 582 42.45 6.49 4.46
C LEU A 582 42.93 6.05 3.07
N LYS A 583 42.03 6.06 2.09
CA LYS A 583 42.34 5.64 0.72
C LYS A 583 43.02 6.75 -0.09
N GLY A 584 42.88 8.01 0.34
CA GLY A 584 43.45 9.19 -0.32
C GLY A 584 42.51 10.38 -0.29
N VAL A 585 42.70 11.33 -1.20
CA VAL A 585 41.90 12.55 -1.32
C VAL A 585 41.27 12.62 -2.70
N GLU A 586 39.96 12.82 -2.72
CA GLU A 586 39.16 13.11 -3.90
C GLU A 586 39.44 14.52 -4.38
N ILE A 587 39.81 14.68 -5.65
CA ILE A 587 39.94 15.96 -6.34
C ILE A 587 38.74 16.09 -7.27
N GLN A 588 37.92 17.11 -7.06
CA GLN A 588 36.66 17.29 -7.77
C GLN A 588 36.58 18.70 -8.36
N GLN A 589 36.08 18.85 -9.58
CA GLN A 589 35.80 20.16 -10.17
C GLN A 589 34.83 20.96 -9.28
N MET A 590 35.16 22.22 -8.94
CA MET A 590 34.25 23.06 -8.18
C MET A 590 33.16 23.63 -9.10
N VAL A 591 31.90 23.44 -8.71
CA VAL A 591 30.75 24.05 -9.39
C VAL A 591 30.60 25.47 -8.85
N ASP A 592 30.57 26.48 -9.74
CA ASP A 592 30.47 27.89 -9.32
C ASP A 592 29.01 28.28 -9.02
N PHE A 593 28.67 28.21 -7.74
CA PHE A 593 27.33 28.54 -7.24
C PHE A 593 27.01 30.03 -7.22
N LYS A 594 28.03 30.90 -7.21
CA LYS A 594 27.87 32.36 -7.03
C LYS A 594 27.71 33.11 -8.35
N ALA A 595 28.16 32.51 -9.46
CA ALA A 595 27.98 33.06 -10.79
C ALA A 595 26.56 32.89 -11.35
N LYS A 596 25.68 32.18 -10.64
CA LYS A 596 24.34 31.80 -11.10
C LYS A 596 23.25 32.59 -10.39
N GLN A 597 22.20 32.99 -11.14
CA GLN A 597 21.09 33.78 -10.60
C GLN A 597 20.22 33.00 -9.61
N LYS A 598 20.16 31.67 -9.77
CA LYS A 598 19.40 30.76 -8.92
C LYS A 598 20.18 29.48 -8.70
N ASN A 599 20.19 29.00 -7.45
CA ASN A 599 20.73 27.70 -7.08
C ASN A 599 19.82 27.08 -6.02
N THR A 600 19.00 26.12 -6.42
CA THR A 600 18.13 25.38 -5.50
C THR A 600 18.74 24.02 -5.19
N GLU A 601 18.92 23.74 -3.90
CA GLU A 601 19.45 22.45 -3.43
C GLU A 601 18.30 21.46 -3.26
N LEU A 602 18.31 20.39 -4.05
CA LEU A 602 17.43 19.25 -3.90
C LEU A 602 18.19 18.06 -3.30
N ILE A 603 17.45 17.16 -2.66
CA ILE A 603 17.91 15.81 -2.39
C ILE A 603 17.16 14.87 -3.33
N VAL A 604 17.90 13.98 -3.98
CA VAL A 604 17.34 12.92 -4.81
C VAL A 604 17.99 11.62 -4.38
N GLY A 605 17.21 10.57 -4.17
CA GLY A 605 17.75 9.32 -3.68
C GLY A 605 16.87 8.13 -3.96
N MET A 606 17.27 6.98 -3.47
CA MET A 606 16.52 5.75 -3.51
C MET A 606 16.84 4.90 -2.30
N ASN A 607 15.79 4.35 -1.67
CA ASN A 607 15.92 3.28 -0.69
C ASN A 607 15.11 2.06 -1.15
N ARG A 608 15.66 0.87 -0.98
CA ARG A 608 14.99 -0.37 -1.39
C ARG A 608 14.14 -0.93 -0.25
N ASP A 609 12.82 -1.01 -0.47
CA ASP A 609 11.92 -1.76 0.39
C ASP A 609 12.02 -3.28 0.07
N PRO A 610 12.03 -4.16 1.08
CA PRO A 610 12.14 -5.61 0.88
C PRO A 610 10.95 -6.23 0.14
N ASN A 611 9.76 -5.63 0.20
CA ASN A 611 8.55 -6.17 -0.45
C ASN A 611 8.32 -5.55 -1.83
N PHE A 612 8.40 -4.22 -1.93
CA PHE A 612 8.01 -3.49 -3.14
C PHE A 612 9.18 -2.99 -3.98
N GLY A 613 10.41 -3.16 -3.51
CA GLY A 613 11.61 -2.80 -4.27
C GLY A 613 11.99 -1.32 -4.13
N PRO A 614 12.61 -0.71 -5.16
CA PRO A 614 13.17 0.64 -5.05
C PRO A 614 12.09 1.72 -4.86
N MET A 615 12.27 2.56 -3.86
CA MET A 615 11.50 3.79 -3.64
C MET A 615 12.39 4.99 -3.94
N VAL A 616 12.06 5.73 -5.01
CA VAL A 616 12.74 6.96 -5.42
C VAL A 616 12.28 8.10 -4.51
N MET A 617 13.22 8.86 -3.99
CA MET A 617 13.01 10.01 -3.11
C MET A 617 13.37 11.31 -3.85
N ALA A 618 12.57 12.35 -3.66
CA ALA A 618 12.86 13.71 -4.11
C ALA A 618 12.39 14.73 -3.07
N GLY A 619 13.17 15.78 -2.83
CA GLY A 619 12.79 16.80 -1.86
C GLY A 619 13.80 17.91 -1.68
N GLN A 620 13.64 18.67 -0.60
CA GLN A 620 14.58 19.72 -0.23
C GLN A 620 15.92 19.13 0.23
N GLY A 621 17.01 19.54 -0.42
CA GLY A 621 18.37 19.12 -0.08
C GLY A 621 19.13 20.13 0.76
N GLY A 622 20.43 19.87 0.87
CA GLY A 622 21.35 20.72 1.61
C GLY A 622 21.42 20.40 3.10
N VAL A 623 22.08 21.29 3.84
CA VAL A 623 22.39 21.10 5.27
C VAL A 623 21.14 21.01 6.18
N PHE A 624 19.99 21.48 5.71
CA PHE A 624 18.73 21.47 6.46
C PHE A 624 17.79 20.30 6.12
N ALA A 625 18.16 19.42 5.17
CA ALA A 625 17.30 18.34 4.69
C ALA A 625 16.74 17.48 5.83
N ASN A 626 17.58 17.09 6.79
CA ASN A 626 17.19 16.24 7.92
C ASN A 626 16.24 16.92 8.92
N TYR A 627 16.15 18.25 8.92
CA TYR A 627 15.35 19.02 9.87
C TYR A 627 13.98 19.42 9.30
N ILE A 628 13.93 19.83 8.03
CA ILE A 628 12.69 20.32 7.39
C ILE A 628 11.79 19.16 6.95
N LYS A 629 12.37 17.99 6.63
CA LYS A 629 11.68 16.75 6.23
C LYS A 629 10.68 16.97 5.08
N ASP A 630 11.01 17.87 4.15
CA ASP A 630 10.24 18.10 2.92
C ASP A 630 10.71 17.15 1.82
N VAL A 631 10.29 15.89 1.91
CA VAL A 631 10.62 14.82 0.97
C VAL A 631 9.37 14.06 0.56
N ALA A 632 9.35 13.61 -0.69
CA ALA A 632 8.32 12.75 -1.24
C ALA A 632 8.96 11.47 -1.78
N PHE A 633 8.24 10.35 -1.67
CA PHE A 633 8.68 9.05 -2.15
C PHE A 633 7.71 8.55 -3.23
N GLU A 634 8.22 7.75 -4.16
CA GLU A 634 7.45 7.05 -5.19
C GLU A 634 8.14 5.72 -5.52
N LEU A 635 7.38 4.70 -5.93
CA LEU A 635 7.97 3.42 -6.36
C LEU A 635 8.64 3.57 -7.73
N SER A 636 9.77 2.88 -7.94
CA SER A 636 10.40 2.86 -9.27
C SER A 636 9.58 2.08 -10.31
N HIS A 637 8.63 1.26 -9.86
CA HIS A 637 7.73 0.49 -10.70
C HIS A 637 6.84 1.41 -11.56
N ASN A 638 6.95 1.27 -12.89
CA ASN A 638 6.23 2.10 -13.87
C ASN A 638 6.39 3.60 -13.65
N TYR A 639 7.57 4.04 -13.21
CA TYR A 639 7.84 5.45 -12.94
C TYR A 639 7.90 6.28 -14.23
N THR A 640 6.97 7.23 -14.38
CA THR A 640 6.82 8.06 -15.58
C THR A 640 7.18 9.53 -15.31
N PRO A 641 7.37 10.37 -16.35
CA PRO A 641 7.53 11.81 -16.16
C PRO A 641 6.38 12.47 -15.39
N GLU A 642 5.15 12.00 -15.57
CA GLU A 642 3.97 12.50 -14.86
C GLU A 642 4.03 12.15 -13.37
N ILE A 643 4.45 10.94 -13.03
CA ILE A 643 4.68 10.51 -11.64
C ILE A 643 5.80 11.34 -11.01
N ALA A 644 6.93 11.51 -11.70
CA ALA A 644 8.04 12.33 -11.22
C ALA A 644 7.63 13.78 -10.96
N LEU A 645 6.85 14.37 -11.86
CA LEU A 645 6.32 15.73 -11.69
C LEU A 645 5.31 15.81 -10.55
N LYS A 646 4.43 14.81 -10.40
CA LYS A 646 3.49 14.73 -9.27
C LYS A 646 4.24 14.62 -7.93
N GLN A 647 5.27 13.77 -7.87
CA GLN A 647 6.15 13.63 -6.70
C GLN A 647 6.76 14.97 -6.33
N LEU A 648 7.37 15.68 -7.29
CA LEU A 648 7.93 17.00 -7.05
C LEU A 648 6.87 17.98 -6.56
N LYS A 649 5.71 18.09 -7.22
CA LYS A 649 4.60 18.95 -6.83
C LYS A 649 4.06 18.70 -5.41
N SER A 650 4.25 17.49 -4.89
CA SER A 650 3.83 17.16 -3.52
C SER A 650 4.74 17.75 -2.43
N THR A 651 5.94 18.20 -2.80
CA THR A 651 6.91 18.84 -1.91
C THR A 651 6.68 20.35 -1.81
N LYS A 652 7.06 20.97 -0.70
CA LYS A 652 6.99 22.42 -0.51
C LYS A 652 8.03 23.15 -1.37
N ILE A 653 9.20 22.55 -1.56
CA ILE A 653 10.31 23.08 -2.37
C ILE A 653 9.91 23.28 -3.84
N TYR A 654 8.86 22.60 -4.34
CA TYR A 654 8.34 22.81 -5.69
C TYR A 654 7.95 24.27 -5.97
N SER A 655 7.33 24.95 -5.01
CA SER A 655 6.97 26.37 -5.14
C SER A 655 8.19 27.26 -5.36
N ILE A 656 9.34 26.89 -4.77
CA ILE A 656 10.62 27.58 -4.98
C ILE A 656 11.19 27.22 -6.36
N LEU A 657 11.05 25.98 -6.82
CA LEU A 657 11.44 25.57 -8.18
C LEU A 657 10.67 26.35 -9.25
N GLU A 658 9.36 26.60 -9.06
CA GLU A 658 8.54 27.41 -9.97
C GLU A 658 8.99 28.88 -10.05
N GLY A 659 9.67 29.36 -9.01
CA GLY A 659 10.18 30.73 -8.93
C GLY A 659 9.39 31.56 -7.92
N VAL A 660 10.12 32.27 -7.06
CA VAL A 660 9.54 33.14 -6.02
C VAL A 660 10.18 34.52 -6.09
N ARG A 661 9.39 35.57 -5.82
CA ARG A 661 9.87 36.95 -5.65
C ARG A 661 10.77 37.45 -6.80
N GLY A 662 10.40 37.15 -8.05
CA GLY A 662 11.14 37.58 -9.24
C GLY A 662 12.32 36.68 -9.62
N GLN A 663 12.58 35.59 -8.90
CA GLN A 663 13.54 34.57 -9.34
C GLN A 663 13.03 33.81 -10.57
N PRO A 664 13.90 33.42 -11.51
CA PRO A 664 13.52 32.59 -12.64
C PRO A 664 13.08 31.19 -12.21
N ARG A 665 12.40 30.48 -13.11
CA ARG A 665 12.04 29.08 -12.94
C ARG A 665 13.30 28.20 -12.98
N SER A 666 13.35 27.20 -12.12
CA SER A 666 14.42 26.19 -12.11
C SER A 666 14.24 25.20 -13.27
N ASP A 667 15.29 24.48 -13.67
CA ASP A 667 15.20 23.40 -14.67
C ASP A 667 14.45 22.16 -14.15
N ILE A 668 13.13 22.27 -14.00
CA ILE A 668 12.27 21.18 -13.51
C ILE A 668 12.29 19.98 -14.45
N GLU A 669 12.38 20.21 -15.77
CA GLU A 669 12.48 19.12 -16.75
C GLU A 669 13.75 18.31 -16.59
N GLY A 670 14.89 18.96 -16.31
CA GLY A 670 16.13 18.27 -15.98
C GLY A 670 16.00 17.41 -14.72
N VAL A 671 15.31 17.90 -13.67
CA VAL A 671 15.10 17.12 -12.45
C VAL A 671 14.26 15.88 -12.75
N VAL A 672 13.18 16.02 -13.52
CA VAL A 672 12.34 14.90 -13.95
C VAL A 672 13.15 13.86 -14.72
N LYS A 673 14.03 14.28 -15.65
CA LYS A 673 14.90 13.37 -16.40
C LYS A 673 15.85 12.60 -15.46
N ILE A 674 16.42 13.26 -14.46
CA ILE A 674 17.31 12.61 -13.47
C ILE A 674 16.53 11.57 -12.65
N LEU A 675 15.32 11.90 -12.20
CA LEU A 675 14.48 10.97 -11.44
C LEU A 675 14.12 9.71 -12.26
N ILE A 676 13.81 9.87 -13.55
CA ILE A 676 13.54 8.74 -14.45
C ILE A 676 14.79 7.89 -14.64
N LYS A 677 15.95 8.49 -14.93
CA LYS A 677 17.22 7.77 -15.08
C LYS A 677 17.60 7.01 -13.81
N LEU A 678 17.41 7.65 -12.65
CA LEU A 678 17.64 7.01 -11.36
C LEU A 678 16.72 5.81 -11.18
N SER A 679 15.42 5.97 -11.42
CA SER A 679 14.43 4.89 -11.37
C SER A 679 14.81 3.71 -12.29
N GLN A 680 15.27 3.99 -13.51
CA GLN A 680 15.72 2.98 -14.47
C GLN A 680 17.01 2.29 -14.02
N LEU A 681 17.98 3.02 -13.46
CA LEU A 681 19.21 2.46 -12.89
C LEU A 681 18.90 1.45 -11.77
N VAL A 682 18.12 1.86 -10.77
CA VAL A 682 17.85 1.03 -9.58
C VAL A 682 16.93 -0.15 -9.87
N THR A 683 16.13 -0.05 -10.95
CA THR A 683 15.31 -1.16 -11.46
C THR A 683 16.16 -2.15 -12.26
N LYS A 684 17.13 -1.66 -13.04
CA LYS A 684 18.04 -2.50 -13.84
C LYS A 684 19.06 -3.24 -12.98
N PHE A 685 19.54 -2.62 -11.92
CA PHE A 685 20.57 -3.13 -11.01
C PHE A 685 20.00 -3.36 -9.60
N PRO A 686 19.43 -4.56 -9.32
CA PRO A 686 18.90 -4.89 -8.00
C PRO A 686 19.96 -4.89 -6.90
N GLU A 687 21.25 -4.93 -7.26
CA GLU A 687 22.38 -4.82 -6.35
C GLU A 687 22.42 -3.50 -5.60
N ILE A 688 21.86 -2.41 -6.16
CA ILE A 688 21.82 -1.11 -5.47
C ILE A 688 20.77 -1.17 -4.35
N ASN A 689 21.24 -1.01 -3.11
CA ASN A 689 20.41 -1.00 -1.90
C ASN A 689 19.94 0.41 -1.55
N GLU A 690 20.86 1.37 -1.60
CA GLU A 690 20.63 2.77 -1.28
C GLU A 690 21.41 3.64 -2.26
N LEU A 691 20.81 4.76 -2.66
CA LEU A 691 21.45 5.80 -3.44
C LEU A 691 21.05 7.15 -2.87
N ASP A 692 22.01 8.04 -2.63
CA ASP A 692 21.76 9.39 -2.15
C ASP A 692 22.51 10.41 -2.99
N MET A 693 21.84 11.50 -3.35
CA MET A 693 22.37 12.64 -4.09
C MET A 693 21.99 13.91 -3.35
N ASN A 694 22.91 14.38 -2.51
CA ASN A 694 22.67 15.52 -1.62
C ASN A 694 23.91 16.43 -1.49
N PRO A 695 23.93 17.62 -2.12
CA PRO A 695 22.85 18.22 -2.89
C PRO A 695 22.90 17.85 -4.39
N LEU A 696 21.71 17.73 -4.99
CA LEU A 696 21.48 17.96 -6.40
C LEU A 696 21.19 19.45 -6.61
N LEU A 697 22.08 20.14 -7.32
CA LEU A 697 21.94 21.57 -7.58
C LEU A 697 21.16 21.84 -8.84
N VAL A 698 20.08 22.59 -8.71
CA VAL A 698 19.18 22.95 -9.81
C VAL A 698 19.30 24.45 -10.08
N PHE A 699 19.83 24.78 -11.24
CA PHE A 699 19.96 26.16 -11.71
C PHE A 699 18.70 26.60 -12.47
N SER A 700 18.74 27.81 -13.04
CA SER A 700 17.67 28.34 -13.89
C SER A 700 17.49 27.49 -15.15
N GLU A 701 16.33 27.58 -15.80
CA GLU A 701 16.10 26.96 -17.10
C GLU A 701 17.28 27.25 -18.07
N LYS A 702 17.80 26.19 -18.72
CA LYS A 702 18.98 26.21 -19.63
C LYS A 702 20.36 26.31 -18.99
N GLU A 703 20.46 26.58 -17.68
CA GLU A 703 21.73 26.58 -16.96
C GLU A 703 22.13 25.20 -16.43
N GLY A 704 21.20 24.24 -16.46
CA GLY A 704 21.44 22.83 -16.19
C GLY A 704 21.33 22.44 -14.72
N ILE A 705 21.83 21.25 -14.41
CA ILE A 705 21.73 20.60 -13.11
C ILE A 705 23.05 19.88 -12.82
N SER A 706 23.50 19.86 -11.57
CA SER A 706 24.74 19.18 -11.17
C SER A 706 24.57 18.38 -9.88
N ALA A 707 24.88 17.08 -9.93
CA ALA A 707 24.94 16.20 -8.77
C ALA A 707 26.27 16.36 -8.03
N VAL A 708 26.32 17.05 -6.89
CA VAL A 708 27.60 17.46 -6.26
C VAL A 708 28.19 16.39 -5.35
N ASP A 709 27.34 15.68 -4.63
CA ASP A 709 27.72 14.56 -3.79
C ASP A 709 26.76 13.41 -4.06
N VAL A 710 27.31 12.25 -4.40
CA VAL A 710 26.55 11.06 -4.74
C VAL A 710 27.15 9.88 -4.01
N LYS A 711 26.28 9.13 -3.34
CA LYS A 711 26.63 7.92 -2.62
C LYS A 711 25.79 6.75 -3.12
N ILE A 712 26.43 5.61 -3.32
CA ILE A 712 25.76 4.35 -3.66
C ILE A 712 26.21 3.28 -2.67
N THR A 713 25.24 2.62 -2.05
CA THR A 713 25.44 1.42 -1.26
C THR A 713 24.84 0.23 -2.01
N ILE A 714 25.62 -0.83 -2.17
CA ILE A 714 25.18 -2.10 -2.76
C ILE A 714 24.85 -3.14 -1.69
N LEU A 715 23.98 -4.09 -2.00
CA LEU A 715 23.65 -5.22 -1.15
C LEU A 715 24.90 -6.06 -0.87
N ASP A 716 25.10 -6.38 0.41
CA ASP A 716 26.06 -7.38 0.84
C ASP A 716 25.50 -8.79 0.51
N PRO A 717 26.13 -9.54 -0.40
CA PRO A 717 25.68 -10.89 -0.74
C PRO A 717 25.74 -11.87 0.44
N ASN A 718 26.48 -11.54 1.51
CA ASN A 718 26.62 -12.35 2.72
C ASN A 718 25.78 -11.83 3.90
N ALA A 719 25.10 -10.68 3.77
CA ALA A 719 24.25 -10.19 4.84
C ALA A 719 23.05 -11.12 5.00
N LYS A 720 22.89 -11.69 6.21
CA LYS A 720 21.59 -12.22 6.64
C LYS A 720 20.60 -11.06 6.52
N PRO A 721 19.35 -11.27 6.04
CA PRO A 721 18.37 -10.20 5.94
C PRO A 721 18.27 -9.46 7.27
N VAL A 722 18.77 -8.22 7.30
CA VAL A 722 18.88 -7.43 8.52
C VAL A 722 17.54 -6.75 8.76
N VAL A 723 16.98 -6.99 9.94
CA VAL A 723 15.94 -6.15 10.56
C VAL A 723 16.50 -4.74 10.61
N VAL A 724 15.97 -3.83 9.79
CA VAL A 724 16.44 -2.45 9.72
C VAL A 724 16.32 -1.84 11.12
N ALA A 725 17.46 -1.60 11.76
CA ALA A 725 17.55 -0.75 12.93
C ALA A 725 17.25 0.68 12.48
N HIS A 726 16.23 1.27 13.07
CA HIS A 726 15.88 2.68 12.89
C HIS A 726 17.10 3.56 13.20
N HIS A 727 17.47 4.44 12.28
CA HIS A 727 18.29 5.59 12.60
C HIS A 727 17.36 6.77 12.93
N GLU A 728 17.57 7.29 14.14
CA GLU A 728 16.96 8.51 14.71
C GLU A 728 17.26 9.76 13.89
#